data_AF-A0A2P4ZQH6-F1
#
_entry.id   AF-A0A2P4ZQH6-F1
#
_cell.length_a   1.000
_cell.length_b   1.000
_cell.length_c   1.000
_cell.angle_alpha   90.00
_cell.angle_beta   90.00
_cell.angle_gamma   90.00
#
_symmetry.space_group_name_H-M   'P 1'
#
loop_
_entity.id
_entity.type
_entity.pdbx_description
1 polymer ?
#
loop_
_entity_poly.entity_id
_entity_poly.type
_entity_poly.pdbx_seq_one_letter_code
_entity_poly.pdbx_strand_id
1 'polypeptide(L)'
;MKFSSALGLLALVGGTSASSNTIAAQSQLAPSQNITVVPNTFLIELQSDFHPGLQPKEKLAKTAPGSNAGYHVRQQYNSTEHFFGVSVAFDQDVDLATLKKTAGVKNAWSVTVVPRPVPYQQLTGSPNSKDTSKDKRDTLPNYRGSERVNEPLAMAGVDKLHAQGIKGKGVQIAIIDTGVDYNHPSLGGGFGPGHKIALGYDFVGDDFTGFNSPVPDPDPLATCVGGEHGTHTAGIVGMEDPENEGFGLVGVAPEATIAAYRVFGCNNGGTTNDVIIAAMLRAAQDGADVVSMSFGGGNGWELDDPFNDVVTQLVNSGVAVVAAIGNVGIEGLYWPQSPGLSHDALSVASVENGVFPVAYTAHDDQQNALDYISVFPATNLGRQQIYTLGTGLGVPPDPTISSGCDTSVWAALQSATNRGTINWNNTILLVSVTESCVSLFNNWGEAAAIGVQTMMVYVADDEQLNASPLDGVQILYLNHENSQKLIDIFDNLPADQTSYYLTFDGDKVKDVPNKLGATVDAFSSYGPTVEMTLVPKISSPGGNILSTWPLEGGGYALLSGTSMATPFIAGSAALLKSQQPHLGVSELYARLMATAKPLKEFGLPLVASTARQGGGLVDAYAAVHADTVISPSEIDLRDSASPAPQKITITNQSKGKKTYQIRHVPAAFTRVYYNYLAGGPDIPRNGSIYPLEIDASAKFSRSSLILEAGQSATFEAQITPQEDKWPYSMPVYAGFVEVFSGNETYSIPYIGVPTSRAEVGPIMVNATPPGSLSSPAVYKFQITNPGGQATKPNIDTYNLTGSPDDALPLIYISTGLPSRLVRLELVSANTSFVPSIYGFDPNVAIDYRLPAIATQSGYLGEPSYGIISASTIDPVSANSPIQQGLTFNLFVSGLIESPTLTSDNNTSIKLVSGDYRPLFRALRWNGDESNPADYQSWLGPVLRLNVTSS
;
A
#
# COMPACT_ATOMS: atom_id res chain seq x y z
N MET A 1 -1.13 38.32 -20.60
CA MET A 1 -2.27 39.25 -20.74
C MET A 1 -3.31 38.87 -19.69
N LYS A 2 -3.81 39.87 -18.96
CA LYS A 2 -4.76 39.74 -17.85
C LYS A 2 -6.14 39.30 -18.35
N PHE A 3 -6.82 38.41 -17.63
CA PHE A 3 -8.27 38.52 -17.47
C PHE A 3 -8.65 38.25 -16.02
N SER A 4 -9.45 39.18 -15.50
CA SER A 4 -9.92 39.30 -14.14
C SER A 4 -11.45 39.38 -14.17
N SER A 5 -12.06 38.82 -13.12
CA SER A 5 -13.34 39.21 -12.49
C SER A 5 -14.66 39.04 -13.26
N ALA A 6 -15.62 38.32 -12.67
CA ALA A 6 -16.83 38.92 -12.10
C ALA A 6 -17.67 37.90 -11.28
N LEU A 7 -18.00 38.29 -10.06
CA LEU A 7 -18.95 37.65 -9.14
C LEU A 7 -20.24 38.51 -9.07
N GLY A 8 -21.40 37.88 -8.83
CA GLY A 8 -22.66 38.52 -8.42
C GLY A 8 -23.89 37.99 -9.18
N LEU A 9 -25.09 37.76 -8.62
CA LEU A 9 -25.66 37.89 -7.27
C LEU A 9 -27.01 37.11 -7.25
N LEU A 10 -27.46 36.72 -6.05
CA LEU A 10 -28.69 35.98 -5.62
C LEU A 10 -30.03 36.12 -6.39
N ALA A 11 -30.85 35.04 -6.36
CA ALA A 11 -32.19 35.06 -5.73
C ALA A 11 -32.79 33.63 -5.52
N LEU A 12 -33.39 33.43 -4.34
CA LEU A 12 -34.13 32.25 -3.86
C LEU A 12 -35.39 31.92 -4.67
N VAL A 13 -35.86 30.66 -4.65
CA VAL A 13 -37.17 30.20 -4.10
C VAL A 13 -37.30 28.67 -4.26
N GLY A 14 -37.73 27.98 -3.19
CA GLY A 14 -38.63 26.81 -3.33
C GLY A 14 -38.08 25.47 -2.85
N GLY A 15 -38.18 25.21 -1.55
CA GLY A 15 -38.01 23.87 -1.01
C GLY A 15 -39.16 22.94 -1.40
N THR A 16 -38.80 21.73 -1.81
CA THR A 16 -39.64 20.55 -1.69
C THR A 16 -38.82 19.43 -1.08
N SER A 17 -39.36 18.89 0.01
CA SER A 17 -38.89 17.74 0.77
C SER A 17 -38.72 16.52 -0.12
N ALA A 18 -37.48 16.09 -0.34
CA ALA A 18 -37.16 14.76 -0.83
C ALA A 18 -36.78 13.88 0.36
N SER A 19 -37.60 12.84 0.55
CA SER A 19 -37.46 11.78 1.53
C SER A 19 -36.08 11.15 1.51
N SER A 20 -35.48 11.04 2.69
CA SER A 20 -34.30 10.23 2.99
C SER A 20 -34.57 8.75 2.72
N ASN A 21 -34.21 8.28 1.53
CA ASN A 21 -33.92 6.88 1.29
C ASN A 21 -32.41 6.74 1.15
N THR A 22 -31.78 6.34 2.24
CA THR A 22 -30.40 5.85 2.30
C THR A 22 -30.27 4.59 1.43
N ILE A 23 -29.79 4.74 0.20
CA ILE A 23 -29.17 3.63 -0.54
C ILE A 23 -27.69 3.69 -0.18
N ALA A 24 -27.22 2.66 0.51
CA ALA A 24 -25.83 2.49 0.87
C ALA A 24 -25.00 2.29 -0.39
N ALA A 25 -24.31 3.35 -0.83
CA ALA A 25 -23.21 3.23 -1.78
C ALA A 25 -21.98 2.69 -1.02
N GLN A 26 -21.63 1.43 -1.29
CA GLN A 26 -20.38 0.83 -0.80
C GLN A 26 -19.22 1.46 -1.57
N SER A 27 -18.38 2.21 -0.86
CA SER A 27 -17.11 2.74 -1.35
C SER A 27 -16.12 1.61 -1.64
N GLN A 28 -15.59 1.54 -2.86
CA GLN A 28 -14.34 0.83 -3.19
C GLN A 28 -13.22 1.81 -3.58
N LEU A 29 -13.07 2.89 -2.81
CA LEU A 29 -11.72 3.32 -2.47
C LEU A 29 -11.09 2.13 -1.72
N ALA A 30 -9.79 1.86 -1.87
CA ALA A 30 -9.10 1.13 -0.82
C ALA A 30 -9.56 1.82 0.47
N PRO A 31 -10.26 1.13 1.39
CA PRO A 31 -10.84 1.79 2.54
C PRO A 31 -9.73 2.62 3.17
N SER A 32 -10.02 3.79 3.74
CA SER A 32 -9.11 4.33 4.75
C SER A 32 -8.79 3.15 5.65
N GLN A 33 -7.58 2.59 5.54
CA GLN A 33 -7.23 1.29 6.13
C GLN A 33 -6.95 1.54 7.60
N ASN A 34 -7.94 2.10 8.30
CA ASN A 34 -8.03 2.08 9.73
C ASN A 34 -7.89 0.62 10.10
N ILE A 35 -6.82 0.33 10.84
CA ILE A 35 -6.53 -1.02 11.28
C ILE A 35 -7.74 -1.50 12.04
N THR A 36 -8.42 -2.50 11.49
CA THR A 36 -9.62 -3.00 12.12
C THR A 36 -9.19 -3.97 13.22
N VAL A 37 -9.21 -3.48 14.45
CA VAL A 37 -8.88 -4.29 15.64
C VAL A 37 -10.05 -5.18 16.00
N VAL A 38 -9.79 -6.45 16.25
CA VAL A 38 -10.77 -7.38 16.84
C VAL A 38 -10.87 -7.04 18.35
N PRO A 39 -12.06 -6.62 18.85
CA PRO A 39 -12.18 -6.13 20.22
C PRO A 39 -11.69 -7.12 21.27
N ASN A 40 -10.96 -6.61 22.26
CA ASN A 40 -10.47 -7.35 23.42
C ASN A 40 -9.74 -8.67 23.07
N THR A 41 -9.11 -8.71 21.91
CA THR A 41 -8.45 -9.90 21.36
C THR A 41 -6.98 -9.59 21.09
N PHE A 42 -6.10 -10.43 21.61
CA PHE A 42 -4.66 -10.19 21.62
C PHE A 42 -3.88 -11.42 21.17
N LEU A 43 -2.86 -11.17 20.36
CA LEU A 43 -1.77 -12.08 20.10
C LEU A 43 -0.70 -11.86 21.18
N ILE A 44 -0.38 -12.89 21.96
CA ILE A 44 0.51 -12.82 23.11
C ILE A 44 1.68 -13.77 22.89
N GLU A 45 2.88 -13.21 22.80
CA GLU A 45 4.11 -13.97 22.83
C GLU A 45 4.53 -14.18 24.29
N LEU A 46 4.85 -15.42 24.65
CA LEU A 46 5.16 -15.84 26.02
C LEU A 46 6.64 -16.20 26.14
N GLN A 47 7.21 -15.89 27.30
CA GLN A 47 8.57 -16.31 27.64
C GLN A 47 8.62 -17.84 27.76
N SER A 48 9.53 -18.48 27.03
CA SER A 48 9.64 -19.95 26.97
C SER A 48 10.15 -20.56 28.28
N ASP A 49 10.87 -19.80 29.11
CA ASP A 49 11.38 -20.16 30.43
C ASP A 49 10.44 -19.81 31.60
N PHE A 50 9.42 -18.97 31.38
CA PHE A 50 8.38 -18.73 32.37
C PHE A 50 7.54 -20.00 32.60
N HIS A 51 7.59 -20.57 33.80
CA HIS A 51 7.03 -21.90 34.12
C HIS A 51 7.40 -22.99 33.08
N PRO A 52 8.66 -23.48 33.09
CA PRO A 52 9.17 -24.43 32.10
C PRO A 52 8.31 -25.70 32.00
N GLY A 53 8.16 -26.22 30.78
CA GLY A 53 7.42 -27.46 30.50
C GLY A 53 5.91 -27.30 30.31
N LEU A 54 5.34 -26.12 30.62
CA LEU A 54 3.94 -25.82 30.34
C LEU A 54 3.74 -25.39 28.88
N GLN A 55 2.59 -25.76 28.30
CA GLN A 55 2.13 -25.31 26.99
C GLN A 55 1.71 -23.83 27.04
N PRO A 56 1.68 -23.10 25.91
CA PRO A 56 1.37 -21.68 25.88
C PRO A 56 0.08 -21.28 26.63
N LYS A 57 -1.04 -22.00 26.41
CA LYS A 57 -2.30 -21.70 27.12
C LYS A 57 -2.20 -21.86 28.64
N GLU A 58 -1.39 -22.82 29.11
CA GLU A 58 -1.23 -23.13 30.53
C GLU A 58 -0.37 -22.08 31.21
N LYS A 59 0.62 -21.52 30.49
CA LYS A 59 1.41 -20.39 30.95
C LYS A 59 0.59 -19.10 31.00
N LEU A 60 -0.25 -18.84 30.00
CA LEU A 60 -1.16 -17.69 30.06
C LEU A 60 -2.06 -17.79 31.32
N ALA A 61 -2.56 -18.97 31.65
CA ALA A 61 -3.34 -19.18 32.88
C ALA A 61 -2.56 -18.90 34.19
N LYS A 62 -1.23 -18.73 34.14
CA LYS A 62 -0.38 -18.33 35.28
C LYS A 62 -0.07 -16.83 35.30
N THR A 63 -0.47 -16.06 34.29
CA THR A 63 -0.34 -14.60 34.29
C THR A 63 -1.55 -13.95 34.97
N ALA A 64 -1.40 -12.71 35.45
CA ALA A 64 -2.48 -12.01 36.14
C ALA A 64 -3.73 -11.79 35.26
N PRO A 65 -3.62 -11.40 33.97
CA PRO A 65 -4.79 -11.35 33.07
C PRO A 65 -5.44 -12.72 32.87
N GLY A 66 -4.64 -13.78 32.66
CA GLY A 66 -5.17 -15.13 32.44
C GLY A 66 -5.89 -15.72 33.65
N SER A 67 -5.50 -15.36 34.88
CA SER A 67 -6.18 -15.83 36.10
C SER A 67 -7.43 -15.04 36.47
N ASN A 68 -7.54 -13.77 36.05
CA ASN A 68 -8.54 -12.84 36.58
C ASN A 68 -9.61 -12.41 35.57
N ALA A 69 -9.28 -12.33 34.28
CA ALA A 69 -10.15 -11.73 33.27
C ALA A 69 -11.08 -12.73 32.56
N GLY A 70 -10.79 -14.03 32.61
CA GLY A 70 -11.45 -15.04 31.75
C GLY A 70 -11.08 -14.86 30.27
N TYR A 71 -10.94 -15.97 29.53
CA TYR A 71 -10.56 -15.89 28.11
C TYR A 71 -10.94 -17.13 27.30
N HIS A 72 -11.09 -16.90 25.99
CA HIS A 72 -11.24 -17.92 24.96
C HIS A 72 -9.98 -17.97 24.09
N VAL A 73 -9.34 -19.15 24.02
CA VAL A 73 -8.19 -19.36 23.14
C VAL A 73 -8.68 -19.53 21.71
N ARG A 74 -8.22 -18.64 20.83
CA ARG A 74 -8.44 -18.72 19.38
C ARG A 74 -7.40 -19.63 18.75
N GLN A 75 -6.12 -19.42 19.09
CA GLN A 75 -4.99 -20.18 18.53
C GLN A 75 -3.88 -20.38 19.57
N GLN A 76 -3.10 -21.45 19.40
CA GLN A 76 -1.90 -21.74 20.18
C GLN A 76 -0.71 -21.98 19.26
N TYR A 77 0.41 -21.35 19.58
CA TYR A 77 1.64 -21.42 18.82
C TYR A 77 2.72 -22.07 19.68
N ASN A 78 3.14 -23.27 19.30
CA ASN A 78 4.02 -24.10 20.13
C ASN A 78 5.50 -24.04 19.69
N SER A 79 5.83 -23.21 18.70
CA SER A 79 7.18 -23.13 18.14
C SER A 79 8.08 -22.28 19.04
N THR A 80 8.91 -22.90 19.88
CA THR A 80 9.89 -22.17 20.70
C THR A 80 11.00 -21.50 19.88
N GLU A 81 11.16 -21.92 18.63
CA GLU A 81 12.14 -21.35 17.68
C GLU A 81 11.59 -20.11 16.98
N HIS A 82 10.32 -20.15 16.53
CA HIS A 82 9.76 -19.11 15.66
C HIS A 82 8.76 -18.19 16.37
N PHE A 83 7.81 -18.76 17.11
CA PHE A 83 6.81 -18.01 17.87
C PHE A 83 6.12 -18.91 18.91
N PHE A 84 6.28 -18.58 20.19
CA PHE A 84 5.72 -19.35 21.30
C PHE A 84 4.71 -18.50 22.05
N GLY A 85 3.43 -18.80 21.91
CA GLY A 85 2.39 -17.88 22.35
C GLY A 85 0.96 -18.36 22.13
N VAL A 86 0.02 -17.44 22.30
CA VAL A 86 -1.42 -17.68 22.14
C VAL A 86 -2.12 -16.48 21.52
N SER A 87 -3.15 -16.74 20.71
CA SER A 87 -4.17 -15.73 20.37
C SER A 87 -5.39 -15.97 21.24
N VAL A 88 -5.84 -14.94 21.95
CA VAL A 88 -6.94 -15.04 22.92
C VAL A 88 -7.89 -13.85 22.82
N ALA A 89 -9.18 -14.12 23.01
CA ALA A 89 -10.19 -13.10 23.28
C ALA A 89 -10.52 -13.14 24.77
N PHE A 90 -10.39 -12.01 25.48
CA PHE A 90 -10.72 -11.96 26.91
C PHE A 90 -12.23 -11.70 27.12
N ASP A 91 -12.77 -12.15 28.26
CA ASP A 91 -14.18 -11.95 28.61
C ASP A 91 -14.44 -10.56 29.21
N GLN A 92 -13.37 -9.88 29.66
CA GLN A 92 -13.36 -8.55 30.27
C GLN A 92 -12.27 -7.70 29.62
N ASP A 93 -12.47 -6.37 29.56
CA ASP A 93 -11.52 -5.47 28.93
C ASP A 93 -10.12 -5.57 29.55
N VAL A 94 -9.13 -5.90 28.71
CA VAL A 94 -7.70 -5.92 29.07
C VAL A 94 -6.98 -4.82 28.30
N ASP A 95 -6.25 -3.97 29.02
CA ASP A 95 -5.39 -2.95 28.43
C ASP A 95 -4.10 -3.56 27.86
N LEU A 96 -3.80 -3.28 26.59
CA LEU A 96 -2.62 -3.82 25.89
C LEU A 96 -1.31 -3.38 26.55
N ALA A 97 -1.22 -2.15 27.05
CA ALA A 97 0.00 -1.64 27.68
C ALA A 97 0.28 -2.37 29.01
N THR A 98 -0.77 -2.71 29.76
CA THR A 98 -0.71 -3.54 30.96
C THR A 98 -0.33 -4.98 30.61
N LEU A 99 -0.90 -5.54 29.53
CA LEU A 99 -0.59 -6.89 29.06
C LEU A 99 0.89 -7.03 28.67
N LYS A 100 1.45 -6.07 27.90
CA LYS A 100 2.87 -6.02 27.53
C LYS A 100 3.81 -6.00 28.75
N LYS A 101 3.38 -5.43 29.88
CA LYS A 101 4.17 -5.32 31.12
C LYS A 101 3.98 -6.50 32.09
N THR A 102 3.13 -7.46 31.73
CA THR A 102 2.79 -8.59 32.61
C THR A 102 3.92 -9.61 32.66
N ALA A 103 4.25 -10.10 33.86
CA ALA A 103 5.26 -11.15 34.02
C ALA A 103 4.94 -12.41 33.20
N GLY A 104 5.93 -12.92 32.45
CA GLY A 104 5.79 -14.07 31.57
C GLY A 104 5.34 -13.74 30.14
N VAL A 105 4.88 -12.51 29.88
CA VAL A 105 4.62 -11.99 28.52
C VAL A 105 5.93 -11.41 27.97
N LYS A 106 6.35 -11.89 26.80
CA LYS A 106 7.50 -11.34 26.06
C LYS A 106 7.07 -10.10 25.28
N ASN A 107 5.95 -10.19 24.56
CA ASN A 107 5.32 -9.08 23.88
C ASN A 107 3.83 -9.41 23.65
N ALA A 108 3.03 -8.41 23.29
CA ALA A 108 1.62 -8.60 22.93
C ALA A 108 1.19 -7.57 21.90
N TRP A 109 0.28 -7.96 21.02
CA TRP A 109 -0.31 -7.11 19.98
C TRP A 109 -1.81 -7.31 19.95
N SER A 110 -2.54 -6.30 19.49
CA SER A 110 -3.95 -6.47 19.13
C SER A 110 -4.06 -7.43 17.96
N VAL A 111 -5.09 -8.28 17.96
CA VAL A 111 -5.46 -9.02 16.74
C VAL A 111 -6.13 -8.04 15.79
N THR A 112 -5.60 -7.96 14.58
CA THR A 112 -6.06 -7.02 13.55
C THR A 112 -6.51 -7.78 12.32
N VAL A 113 -7.51 -7.22 11.62
CA VAL A 113 -7.99 -7.74 10.35
C VAL A 113 -7.10 -7.18 9.23
N VAL A 114 -6.45 -8.09 8.51
CA VAL A 114 -5.76 -7.84 7.25
C VAL A 114 -6.79 -8.01 6.13
N PRO A 115 -6.98 -7.01 5.27
CA PRO A 115 -7.95 -7.09 4.17
C PRO A 115 -7.58 -8.21 3.19
N ARG A 116 -8.57 -8.76 2.51
CA ARG A 116 -8.35 -9.63 1.35
C ARG A 116 -7.51 -8.88 0.29
N PRO A 117 -6.54 -9.53 -0.38
CA PRO A 117 -5.79 -8.88 -1.45
C PRO A 117 -6.73 -8.47 -2.59
N VAL A 118 -6.53 -7.25 -3.09
CA VAL A 118 -7.23 -6.70 -4.25
C VAL A 118 -6.18 -6.27 -5.27
N PRO A 119 -6.18 -6.81 -6.49
CA PRO A 119 -5.29 -6.35 -7.54
C PRO A 119 -5.64 -4.91 -7.92
N TYR A 120 -4.64 -4.14 -8.34
CA TYR A 120 -4.84 -2.75 -8.78
C TYR A 120 -5.67 -2.68 -10.06
N GLN A 121 -5.38 -3.57 -11.01
CA GLN A 121 -6.15 -3.75 -12.25
C GLN A 121 -6.50 -5.23 -12.40
N GLN A 122 -7.71 -5.51 -12.89
CA GLN A 122 -8.14 -6.87 -13.15
C GLN A 122 -8.94 -6.99 -14.45
N LEU A 123 -8.45 -7.86 -15.32
CA LEU A 123 -9.05 -8.22 -16.58
C LEU A 123 -9.22 -9.74 -16.64
N THR A 124 -10.45 -10.22 -16.54
CA THR A 124 -10.75 -11.67 -16.50
C THR A 124 -11.13 -12.21 -17.88
N GLY A 125 -10.75 -13.45 -18.15
CA GLY A 125 -11.04 -14.15 -19.41
C GLY A 125 -12.43 -14.74 -19.57
N SER A 126 -13.51 -14.23 -18.97
CA SER A 126 -14.83 -14.79 -19.30
C SER A 126 -15.50 -14.03 -20.44
N PRO A 127 -15.60 -14.58 -21.67
CA PRO A 127 -16.54 -14.08 -22.67
C PRO A 127 -17.96 -14.51 -22.25
N ASN A 128 -18.54 -13.82 -21.27
CA ASN A 128 -19.97 -13.82 -20.91
C ASN A 128 -20.71 -15.18 -21.09
N SER A 129 -20.12 -16.27 -20.60
CA SER A 129 -20.74 -17.59 -20.64
C SER A 129 -21.77 -17.69 -19.51
N LYS A 130 -23.02 -17.37 -19.82
CA LYS A 130 -24.18 -17.70 -18.97
C LYS A 130 -24.49 -19.21 -18.92
N ASP A 131 -23.63 -20.06 -19.48
CA ASP A 131 -23.84 -21.51 -19.49
C ASP A 131 -23.28 -22.14 -18.21
N THR A 132 -24.14 -22.22 -17.21
CA THR A 132 -23.90 -22.87 -15.91
C THR A 132 -24.13 -24.39 -15.97
N SER A 133 -24.15 -24.99 -17.17
CA SER A 133 -24.25 -26.45 -17.29
C SER A 133 -22.92 -27.11 -16.89
N LYS A 134 -22.94 -27.72 -15.69
CA LYS A 134 -21.85 -28.44 -14.99
C LYS A 134 -21.19 -29.60 -15.76
N ASP A 135 -21.42 -29.77 -17.06
CA ASP A 135 -21.13 -31.02 -17.79
C ASP A 135 -20.22 -30.86 -19.01
N LYS A 136 -19.43 -29.79 -19.05
CA LYS A 136 -18.19 -29.80 -19.82
C LYS A 136 -17.03 -29.49 -18.91
N ARG A 137 -16.10 -30.44 -18.83
CA ARG A 137 -14.69 -30.13 -18.63
C ARG A 137 -14.26 -29.28 -19.84
N ASP A 138 -14.66 -28.01 -19.86
CA ASP A 138 -14.37 -27.09 -20.95
C ASP A 138 -12.85 -26.94 -21.02
N THR A 139 -12.26 -27.61 -22.00
CA THR A 139 -10.84 -27.51 -22.31
C THR A 139 -10.53 -26.06 -22.62
N LEU A 140 -9.52 -25.50 -21.94
CA LEU A 140 -9.08 -24.13 -22.19
C LEU A 140 -8.72 -23.98 -23.68
N PRO A 141 -9.07 -22.86 -24.31
CA PRO A 141 -8.74 -22.62 -25.71
C PRO A 141 -7.23 -22.59 -25.93
N ASN A 142 -6.78 -22.91 -27.15
CA ASN A 142 -5.37 -22.93 -27.52
C ASN A 142 -4.98 -21.66 -28.28
N TYR A 143 -4.24 -20.77 -27.61
CA TYR A 143 -3.69 -19.53 -28.15
C TYR A 143 -2.15 -19.50 -28.12
N ARG A 144 -1.53 -20.69 -28.07
CA ARG A 144 -0.07 -20.84 -28.15
C ARG A 144 0.47 -20.27 -29.46
N GLY A 145 1.67 -19.70 -29.41
CA GLY A 145 2.40 -19.27 -30.59
C GLY A 145 2.55 -17.75 -30.75
N SER A 146 2.20 -16.98 -29.73
CA SER A 146 2.60 -15.58 -29.64
C SER A 146 4.00 -15.47 -29.04
N GLU A 147 4.88 -14.77 -29.74
CA GLU A 147 6.17 -14.37 -29.22
C GLU A 147 5.90 -13.23 -28.22
N ARG A 148 6.33 -13.39 -26.95
CA ARG A 148 6.30 -12.38 -25.86
C ARG A 148 5.13 -12.39 -24.86
N VAL A 149 4.27 -13.41 -24.85
CA VAL A 149 3.39 -13.65 -23.67
C VAL A 149 4.18 -13.88 -22.37
N ASN A 150 5.40 -14.42 -22.49
CA ASN A 150 6.35 -14.62 -21.40
C ASN A 150 7.39 -13.48 -21.28
N GLU A 151 7.11 -12.27 -21.79
CA GLU A 151 8.00 -11.10 -21.65
C GLU A 151 8.47 -10.86 -20.19
N PRO A 152 7.64 -11.02 -19.14
CA PRO A 152 8.10 -10.91 -17.77
C PRO A 152 9.32 -11.80 -17.44
N LEU A 153 9.38 -13.02 -17.99
CA LEU A 153 10.51 -13.92 -17.80
C LEU A 153 11.79 -13.37 -18.47
N ALA A 154 11.66 -12.80 -19.67
CA ALA A 154 12.77 -12.22 -20.41
C ALA A 154 13.32 -10.95 -19.74
N MET A 155 12.44 -10.09 -19.21
CA MET A 155 12.82 -8.88 -18.46
C MET A 155 13.77 -9.20 -17.29
N ALA A 156 13.52 -10.33 -16.60
CA ALA A 156 14.28 -10.79 -15.45
C ALA A 156 15.37 -11.84 -15.76
N GLY A 157 15.58 -12.19 -17.03
CA GLY A 157 16.55 -13.22 -17.45
C GLY A 157 16.19 -14.65 -17.05
N VAL A 158 14.95 -14.91 -16.67
CA VAL A 158 14.45 -16.24 -16.29
C VAL A 158 14.40 -17.18 -17.50
N ASP A 159 14.04 -16.66 -18.68
CA ASP A 159 14.06 -17.36 -19.96
C ASP A 159 15.43 -18.00 -20.25
N LYS A 160 16.52 -17.29 -19.96
CA LYS A 160 17.90 -17.78 -20.12
C LYS A 160 18.22 -18.92 -19.16
N LEU A 161 17.70 -18.87 -17.93
CA LEU A 161 17.86 -19.94 -16.95
C LEU A 161 17.06 -21.19 -17.35
N HIS A 162 15.83 -21.02 -17.84
CA HIS A 162 15.03 -22.12 -18.37
C HIS A 162 15.72 -22.80 -19.55
N ALA A 163 16.33 -22.03 -20.46
CA ALA A 163 17.12 -22.57 -21.56
C ALA A 163 18.35 -23.39 -21.10
N GLN A 164 18.84 -23.15 -19.88
CA GLN A 164 19.90 -23.95 -19.23
C GLN A 164 19.35 -25.14 -18.43
N GLY A 165 18.02 -25.34 -18.37
CA GLY A 165 17.37 -26.36 -17.56
C GLY A 165 17.28 -26.02 -16.08
N ILE A 166 17.51 -24.75 -15.70
CA ILE A 166 17.37 -24.27 -14.32
C ILE A 166 15.95 -23.78 -14.14
N LYS A 167 15.11 -24.60 -13.49
CA LYS A 167 13.66 -24.40 -13.37
C LYS A 167 13.12 -24.49 -11.94
N GLY A 168 14.00 -24.47 -10.93
CA GLY A 168 13.61 -24.44 -9.50
C GLY A 168 13.45 -25.81 -8.85
N LYS A 169 13.95 -26.88 -9.49
CA LYS A 169 13.86 -28.26 -8.98
C LYS A 169 14.42 -28.39 -7.57
N GLY A 170 13.68 -29.10 -6.71
CA GLY A 170 14.10 -29.42 -5.35
C GLY A 170 13.90 -28.29 -4.33
N VAL A 171 13.27 -27.19 -4.73
CA VAL A 171 12.86 -26.10 -3.83
C VAL A 171 11.35 -26.16 -3.60
N GLN A 172 10.93 -25.96 -2.35
CA GLN A 172 9.51 -25.85 -1.98
C GLN A 172 9.12 -24.39 -1.72
N ILE A 173 8.09 -23.92 -2.43
CA ILE A 173 7.54 -22.57 -2.28
C ILE A 173 6.16 -22.69 -1.63
N ALA A 174 6.00 -22.10 -0.46
CA ALA A 174 4.71 -21.92 0.21
C ALA A 174 4.05 -20.63 -0.26
N ILE A 175 2.82 -20.72 -0.73
CA ILE A 175 1.97 -19.58 -1.10
C ILE A 175 0.90 -19.44 -0.03
N ILE A 176 0.94 -18.35 0.73
CA ILE A 176 -0.11 -18.00 1.70
C ILE A 176 -0.99 -16.96 1.01
N ASP A 177 -2.25 -17.32 0.72
CA ASP A 177 -3.13 -16.49 -0.13
C ASP A 177 -4.62 -16.88 0.05
N THR A 178 -5.49 -16.57 -0.92
CA THR A 178 -6.93 -16.84 -0.93
C THR A 178 -7.30 -18.31 -1.22
N GLY A 179 -6.32 -19.20 -1.34
CA GLY A 179 -6.48 -20.56 -1.82
C GLY A 179 -6.12 -20.71 -3.30
N VAL A 180 -6.31 -21.90 -3.86
CA VAL A 180 -5.89 -22.21 -5.24
C VAL A 180 -6.88 -23.16 -5.92
N ASP A 181 -7.26 -22.88 -7.16
CA ASP A 181 -7.93 -23.84 -8.03
C ASP A 181 -6.89 -24.78 -8.66
N TYR A 182 -6.43 -25.77 -7.89
CA TYR A 182 -5.45 -26.74 -8.36
C TYR A 182 -5.98 -27.68 -9.45
N ASN A 183 -7.30 -27.66 -9.75
CA ASN A 183 -7.85 -28.41 -10.87
C ASN A 183 -7.50 -27.77 -12.21
N HIS A 184 -6.95 -26.55 -12.21
CA HIS A 184 -6.47 -25.89 -13.41
C HIS A 184 -5.40 -26.75 -14.13
N PRO A 185 -5.57 -27.06 -15.43
CA PRO A 185 -4.62 -27.91 -16.18
C PRO A 185 -3.17 -27.40 -16.13
N SER A 186 -2.97 -26.08 -16.26
CA SER A 186 -1.63 -25.46 -16.16
C SER A 186 -1.01 -25.54 -14.77
N LEU A 187 -1.78 -25.88 -13.73
CA LEU A 187 -1.32 -26.15 -12.36
C LEU A 187 -1.28 -27.66 -12.06
N GLY A 188 -1.19 -28.50 -13.09
CA GLY A 188 -1.05 -29.95 -12.94
C GLY A 188 -2.34 -30.71 -12.64
N GLY A 189 -3.50 -30.02 -12.60
CA GLY A 189 -4.83 -30.65 -12.56
C GLY A 189 -5.08 -31.56 -11.35
N GLY A 190 -4.51 -31.25 -10.18
CA GLY A 190 -4.75 -32.01 -8.96
C GLY A 190 -3.94 -31.52 -7.76
N PHE A 191 -4.22 -32.12 -6.61
CA PHE A 191 -3.65 -31.77 -5.31
C PHE A 191 -3.01 -32.99 -4.64
N GLY A 192 -1.87 -32.76 -3.97
CA GLY A 192 -1.19 -33.76 -3.17
C GLY A 192 0.09 -34.32 -3.82
N PRO A 193 0.73 -35.32 -3.19
CA PRO A 193 2.02 -35.84 -3.64
C PRO A 193 2.02 -36.24 -5.12
N GLY A 194 2.95 -35.68 -5.89
CA GLY A 194 3.09 -35.93 -7.33
C GLY A 194 2.39 -34.89 -8.22
N HIS A 195 1.59 -33.99 -7.66
CA HIS A 195 1.05 -32.82 -8.36
C HIS A 195 1.93 -31.58 -8.16
N LYS A 196 1.67 -30.54 -8.95
CA LYS A 196 2.32 -29.21 -8.83
C LYS A 196 2.01 -28.56 -7.48
N ILE A 197 0.74 -28.56 -7.08
CA ILE A 197 0.31 -28.19 -5.73
C ILE A 197 0.38 -29.47 -4.87
N ALA A 198 1.52 -29.67 -4.22
CA ALA A 198 1.82 -30.95 -3.56
C ALA A 198 1.34 -31.03 -2.11
N LEU A 199 1.19 -29.87 -1.46
CA LEU A 199 0.86 -29.72 -0.04
C LEU A 199 -0.06 -28.51 0.13
N GLY A 200 -0.79 -28.46 1.25
CA GLY A 200 -1.59 -27.30 1.58
C GLY A 200 -2.50 -27.49 2.77
N TYR A 201 -3.19 -26.41 3.13
CA TYR A 201 -4.15 -26.36 4.24
C TYR A 201 -5.06 -25.14 4.11
N ASP A 202 -6.35 -25.29 4.42
CA ASP A 202 -7.28 -24.18 4.60
C ASP A 202 -7.40 -23.85 6.09
N PHE A 203 -7.08 -22.60 6.45
CA PHE A 203 -7.19 -22.13 7.81
C PHE A 203 -8.56 -21.59 8.16
N VAL A 204 -9.44 -21.33 7.19
CA VAL A 204 -10.55 -20.39 7.36
C VAL A 204 -11.88 -20.86 6.79
N GLY A 205 -11.90 -21.55 5.65
CA GLY A 205 -13.12 -21.91 4.93
C GLY A 205 -13.77 -20.74 4.19
N ASP A 206 -14.76 -21.06 3.34
CA ASP A 206 -15.38 -20.11 2.40
C ASP A 206 -16.08 -18.91 3.06
N ASP A 207 -16.74 -19.15 4.21
CA ASP A 207 -17.56 -18.15 4.89
C ASP A 207 -16.77 -17.21 5.81
N PHE A 208 -15.44 -17.32 5.85
CA PHE A 208 -14.63 -16.50 6.75
C PHE A 208 -14.54 -15.05 6.29
N THR A 209 -14.72 -14.13 7.23
CA THR A 209 -14.74 -12.68 7.02
C THR A 209 -13.67 -11.94 7.85
N GLY A 210 -12.94 -12.66 8.71
CA GLY A 210 -12.04 -12.11 9.72
C GLY A 210 -12.70 -11.87 11.08
N PHE A 211 -14.03 -11.76 11.14
CA PHE A 211 -14.78 -11.50 12.38
C PHE A 211 -15.48 -12.73 12.95
N ASN A 212 -15.82 -13.70 12.11
CA ASN A 212 -16.38 -14.98 12.53
C ASN A 212 -15.29 -15.98 12.92
N SER A 213 -15.70 -17.15 13.42
CA SER A 213 -14.75 -18.23 13.71
C SER A 213 -14.31 -18.91 12.41
N PRO A 214 -13.00 -19.20 12.23
CA PRO A 214 -12.52 -19.96 11.07
C PRO A 214 -12.97 -21.42 11.10
N VAL A 215 -13.11 -22.03 9.93
CA VAL A 215 -13.44 -23.44 9.72
C VAL A 215 -12.30 -24.12 8.94
N PRO A 216 -11.23 -24.56 9.62
CA PRO A 216 -10.05 -25.09 8.96
C PRO A 216 -10.23 -26.53 8.49
N ASP A 217 -9.57 -26.87 7.38
CA ASP A 217 -9.54 -28.22 6.80
C ASP A 217 -8.26 -28.45 5.95
N PRO A 218 -7.92 -29.68 5.55
CA PRO A 218 -6.64 -29.98 4.90
C PRO A 218 -6.60 -29.65 3.39
N ASP A 219 -7.65 -29.09 2.79
CA ASP A 219 -7.78 -28.85 1.36
C ASP A 219 -7.75 -27.34 1.03
N PRO A 220 -6.72 -26.82 0.35
CA PRO A 220 -6.60 -25.39 0.04
C PRO A 220 -7.45 -24.94 -1.16
N LEU A 221 -8.35 -25.79 -1.67
CA LEU A 221 -9.14 -25.52 -2.87
C LEU A 221 -9.95 -24.23 -2.74
N ALA A 222 -9.87 -23.37 -3.75
CA ALA A 222 -10.77 -22.23 -3.88
C ALA A 222 -11.15 -21.99 -5.35
N THR A 223 -12.41 -22.25 -5.70
CA THR A 223 -12.94 -22.06 -7.06
C THR A 223 -13.87 -20.84 -7.19
N CYS A 224 -14.21 -20.23 -6.06
CA CYS A 224 -15.16 -19.12 -5.93
C CYS A 224 -14.56 -17.76 -6.36
N VAL A 225 -15.46 -16.77 -6.54
CA VAL A 225 -15.16 -15.34 -6.84
C VAL A 225 -14.60 -14.56 -5.63
N GLY A 226 -14.07 -15.25 -4.62
CA GLY A 226 -13.12 -14.65 -3.65
C GLY A 226 -11.80 -15.38 -3.46
N GLY A 227 -11.67 -16.57 -4.07
CA GLY A 227 -10.53 -17.48 -3.98
C GLY A 227 -9.51 -17.33 -5.11
N GLU A 228 -9.81 -16.47 -6.08
CA GLU A 228 -9.15 -16.34 -7.37
C GLU A 228 -7.70 -15.87 -7.32
N HIS A 229 -7.38 -14.98 -6.38
CA HIS A 229 -6.09 -14.29 -6.32
C HIS A 229 -4.92 -15.26 -6.15
N GLY A 230 -5.03 -16.22 -5.23
CA GLY A 230 -4.03 -17.25 -4.99
C GLY A 230 -3.82 -18.22 -6.17
N THR A 231 -4.84 -18.41 -7.01
CA THR A 231 -4.69 -19.17 -8.27
C THR A 231 -3.79 -18.42 -9.25
N HIS A 232 -3.90 -17.09 -9.32
CA HIS A 232 -3.05 -16.26 -10.17
C HIS A 232 -1.60 -16.24 -9.70
N THR A 233 -1.38 -16.09 -8.40
CA THR A 233 -0.03 -16.09 -7.81
C THR A 233 0.65 -17.45 -7.96
N ALA A 234 -0.07 -18.56 -7.80
CA ALA A 234 0.44 -19.90 -8.07
C ALA A 234 0.88 -20.09 -9.53
N GLY A 235 0.15 -19.53 -10.48
CA GLY A 235 0.52 -19.59 -11.89
C GLY A 235 1.82 -18.86 -12.19
N ILE A 236 2.02 -17.66 -11.63
CA ILE A 236 3.26 -16.87 -11.78
C ILE A 236 4.45 -17.69 -11.27
N VAL A 237 4.29 -18.38 -10.15
CA VAL A 237 5.35 -19.24 -9.60
C VAL A 237 5.66 -20.40 -10.53
N GLY A 238 4.67 -21.19 -10.95
CA GLY A 238 4.98 -22.52 -11.48
C GLY A 238 3.99 -23.14 -12.44
N MET A 239 3.16 -22.35 -13.15
CA MET A 239 2.34 -22.91 -14.23
C MET A 239 3.19 -23.52 -15.35
N GLU A 240 2.63 -24.51 -16.03
CA GLU A 240 3.13 -24.98 -17.32
C GLU A 240 1.92 -25.33 -18.19
N ASP A 241 1.61 -24.48 -19.16
CA ASP A 241 0.47 -24.70 -20.06
C ASP A 241 0.66 -26.00 -20.85
N PRO A 242 -0.33 -26.90 -20.87
CA PRO A 242 -0.30 -28.09 -21.71
C PRO A 242 -0.10 -27.76 -23.19
N GLU A 243 0.44 -28.69 -23.99
CA GLU A 243 0.78 -28.41 -25.41
C GLU A 243 -0.41 -27.89 -26.25
N ASN A 244 -1.64 -28.32 -25.93
CA ASN A 244 -2.83 -28.01 -26.71
C ASN A 244 -3.86 -27.12 -25.98
N GLU A 245 -3.47 -26.49 -24.88
CA GLU A 245 -4.35 -25.66 -24.05
C GLU A 245 -3.61 -24.40 -23.59
N GLY A 246 -4.34 -23.30 -23.38
CA GLY A 246 -3.80 -22.06 -22.84
C GLY A 246 -3.03 -21.22 -23.86
N PHE A 247 -2.16 -20.35 -23.34
CA PHE A 247 -1.38 -19.38 -24.11
C PHE A 247 0.06 -19.84 -24.37
N GLY A 248 0.45 -21.01 -23.84
CA GLY A 248 1.83 -21.48 -23.85
C GLY A 248 2.69 -20.78 -22.79
N LEU A 249 2.07 -20.36 -21.69
CA LEU A 249 2.73 -19.71 -20.56
C LEU A 249 3.50 -20.72 -19.71
N VAL A 250 4.55 -20.21 -19.08
CA VAL A 250 5.36 -20.95 -18.10
C VAL A 250 5.62 -20.03 -16.92
N GLY A 251 5.51 -20.55 -15.70
CA GLY A 251 5.84 -19.81 -14.48
C GLY A 251 7.35 -19.62 -14.30
N VAL A 252 7.76 -18.85 -13.29
CA VAL A 252 9.18 -18.55 -13.03
C VAL A 252 9.98 -19.80 -12.65
N ALA A 253 9.43 -20.67 -11.81
CA ALA A 253 10.05 -21.89 -11.28
C ALA A 253 9.13 -23.12 -11.51
N PRO A 254 8.95 -23.57 -12.76
CA PRO A 254 7.99 -24.61 -13.11
C PRO A 254 8.38 -26.02 -12.62
N GLU A 255 9.58 -26.23 -12.07
CA GLU A 255 9.97 -27.50 -11.43
C GLU A 255 10.03 -27.40 -9.89
N ALA A 256 9.69 -26.25 -9.31
CA ALA A 256 9.51 -26.12 -7.86
C ALA A 256 8.23 -26.84 -7.39
N THR A 257 8.23 -27.27 -6.14
CA THR A 257 7.05 -27.80 -5.45
C THR A 257 6.28 -26.64 -4.83
N ILE A 258 4.96 -26.58 -5.03
CA ILE A 258 4.13 -25.53 -4.41
C ILE A 258 3.33 -26.12 -3.25
N ALA A 259 3.35 -25.44 -2.11
CA ALA A 259 2.46 -25.67 -0.99
C ALA A 259 1.48 -24.49 -0.88
N ALA A 260 0.17 -24.73 -0.88
CA ALA A 260 -0.84 -23.67 -0.84
C ALA A 260 -1.52 -23.58 0.52
N TYR A 261 -1.47 -22.42 1.17
CA TYR A 261 -2.09 -22.16 2.46
C TYR A 261 -3.16 -21.09 2.31
N ARG A 262 -4.41 -21.50 2.44
CA ARG A 262 -5.54 -20.60 2.32
C ARG A 262 -5.81 -19.90 3.65
N VAL A 263 -5.80 -18.57 3.65
CA VAL A 263 -6.06 -17.74 4.83
C VAL A 263 -7.20 -16.75 4.63
N PHE A 264 -7.79 -16.66 3.43
CA PHE A 264 -8.97 -15.83 3.15
C PHE A 264 -10.15 -16.67 2.66
N GLY A 265 -11.36 -16.27 3.07
CA GLY A 265 -12.61 -16.87 2.58
C GLY A 265 -13.02 -16.37 1.19
N CYS A 266 -14.10 -16.92 0.65
CA CYS A 266 -14.68 -16.58 -0.65
C CYS A 266 -15.49 -15.29 -0.65
N ASN A 267 -15.97 -14.87 0.51
CA ASN A 267 -16.84 -13.71 0.63
C ASN A 267 -16.03 -12.44 0.92
N ASN A 268 -16.65 -11.27 0.75
CA ASN A 268 -16.05 -10.00 1.14
C ASN A 268 -15.64 -10.02 2.63
N GLY A 269 -14.42 -9.57 2.93
CA GLY A 269 -13.89 -9.55 4.29
C GLY A 269 -12.36 -9.50 4.31
N GLY A 270 -11.78 -9.97 5.40
CA GLY A 270 -10.34 -10.12 5.56
C GLY A 270 -9.99 -11.39 6.30
N THR A 271 -8.72 -11.48 6.69
CA THR A 271 -8.21 -12.47 7.63
C THR A 271 -7.60 -11.78 8.82
N THR A 272 -7.18 -12.53 9.84
CA THR A 272 -6.55 -11.93 11.02
C THR A 272 -5.06 -12.24 11.08
N ASN A 273 -4.27 -11.31 11.61
CA ASN A 273 -2.81 -11.47 11.75
C ASN A 273 -2.41 -12.78 12.46
N ASP A 274 -3.21 -13.22 13.43
CA ASP A 274 -3.03 -14.47 14.17
C ASP A 274 -3.20 -15.72 13.25
N VAL A 275 -4.13 -15.70 12.29
CA VAL A 275 -4.31 -16.77 11.28
C VAL A 275 -3.15 -16.79 10.30
N ILE A 276 -2.70 -15.62 9.83
CA ILE A 276 -1.55 -15.52 8.93
C ILE A 276 -0.29 -16.08 9.60
N ILE A 277 -0.02 -15.72 10.86
CA ILE A 277 1.12 -16.25 11.61
C ILE A 277 1.03 -17.79 11.73
N ALA A 278 -0.16 -18.36 11.95
CA ALA A 278 -0.31 -19.82 11.97
C ALA A 278 0.05 -20.46 10.62
N ALA A 279 -0.34 -19.84 9.51
CA ALA A 279 0.02 -20.29 8.17
C ALA A 279 1.54 -20.19 7.92
N MET A 280 2.19 -19.11 8.35
CA MET A 280 3.66 -18.95 8.25
C MET A 280 4.40 -20.05 9.01
N LEU A 281 3.98 -20.33 10.25
CA LEU A 281 4.58 -21.38 11.06
C LEU A 281 4.34 -22.78 10.48
N ARG A 282 3.14 -23.01 9.91
CA ARG A 282 2.83 -24.29 9.26
C ARG A 282 3.64 -24.48 7.98
N ALA A 283 3.81 -23.44 7.17
CA ALA A 283 4.65 -23.47 5.97
C ALA A 283 6.09 -23.87 6.32
N ALA A 284 6.67 -23.28 7.37
CA ALA A 284 8.00 -23.66 7.86
C ALA A 284 8.04 -25.10 8.37
N GLN A 285 7.03 -25.53 9.12
CA GLN A 285 6.91 -26.91 9.62
C GLN A 285 6.83 -27.94 8.48
N ASP A 286 6.14 -27.59 7.40
CA ASP A 286 5.99 -28.42 6.20
C ASP A 286 7.23 -28.35 5.28
N GLY A 287 8.29 -27.63 5.68
CA GLY A 287 9.59 -27.60 5.00
C GLY A 287 9.70 -26.58 3.87
N ALA A 288 8.95 -25.48 3.92
CA ALA A 288 9.07 -24.41 2.93
C ALA A 288 10.49 -23.83 2.89
N ASP A 289 11.03 -23.67 1.68
CA ASP A 289 12.27 -22.94 1.44
C ASP A 289 12.04 -21.44 1.26
N VAL A 290 10.88 -21.11 0.70
CA VAL A 290 10.42 -19.76 0.39
C VAL A 290 8.93 -19.68 0.74
N VAL A 291 8.52 -18.63 1.44
CA VAL A 291 7.14 -18.25 1.71
C VAL A 291 6.83 -17.00 0.90
N SER A 292 5.78 -17.03 0.09
CA SER A 292 5.26 -15.91 -0.71
C SER A 292 3.96 -15.41 -0.11
N MET A 293 3.88 -14.12 0.19
CA MET A 293 2.70 -13.46 0.76
C MET A 293 2.31 -12.25 -0.09
N SER A 294 1.32 -12.44 -0.96
CA SER A 294 0.88 -11.44 -1.94
C SER A 294 -0.29 -10.59 -1.46
N PHE A 295 -0.30 -10.27 -0.19
CA PHE A 295 -1.30 -9.43 0.46
C PHE A 295 -0.58 -8.45 1.39
N GLY A 296 -1.28 -7.38 1.73
CA GLY A 296 -0.77 -6.42 2.68
C GLY A 296 -1.88 -5.61 3.31
N GLY A 297 -1.63 -5.16 4.53
CA GLY A 297 -2.54 -4.26 5.23
C GLY A 297 -1.94 -3.81 6.56
N GLY A 298 -2.56 -2.78 7.12
CA GLY A 298 -2.20 -2.27 8.43
C GLY A 298 -0.84 -1.58 8.51
N ASN A 299 -0.41 -1.39 9.77
CA ASN A 299 0.69 -0.58 10.32
C ASN A 299 1.71 -0.04 9.32
N GLY A 300 2.04 1.26 9.37
CA GLY A 300 3.28 1.76 8.74
C GLY A 300 4.47 1.82 9.71
N TRP A 301 4.34 1.30 10.94
CA TRP A 301 5.41 1.23 11.94
C TRP A 301 5.95 -0.20 12.02
N GLU A 302 7.23 -0.36 11.66
CA GLU A 302 7.93 -1.64 11.63
C GLU A 302 8.03 -2.29 13.01
N LEU A 303 8.25 -1.49 14.06
CA LEU A 303 8.45 -1.99 15.42
C LEU A 303 7.16 -2.46 16.10
N ASP A 304 5.99 -2.05 15.60
CA ASP A 304 4.68 -2.43 16.13
C ASP A 304 4.01 -3.55 15.31
N ASP A 305 4.67 -4.03 14.25
CA ASP A 305 4.17 -5.09 13.39
C ASP A 305 4.37 -6.49 14.03
N PRO A 306 3.29 -7.25 14.33
CA PRO A 306 3.40 -8.61 14.87
C PRO A 306 4.08 -9.59 13.91
N PHE A 307 4.17 -9.29 12.61
CA PHE A 307 4.86 -10.15 11.66
C PHE A 307 6.39 -10.04 11.78
N ASN A 308 6.92 -8.90 12.20
CA ASN A 308 8.37 -8.63 12.15
C ASN A 308 9.18 -9.70 12.89
N ASP A 309 8.80 -10.03 14.13
CA ASP A 309 9.49 -11.05 14.92
C ASP A 309 9.41 -12.45 14.27
N VAL A 310 8.24 -12.82 13.74
CA VAL A 310 8.02 -14.13 13.11
C VAL A 310 8.82 -14.25 11.81
N VAL A 311 8.81 -13.21 10.99
CA VAL A 311 9.59 -13.12 9.74
C VAL A 311 11.07 -13.27 10.04
N THR A 312 11.61 -12.51 11.01
CA THR A 312 13.02 -12.60 11.41
C THR A 312 13.40 -14.02 11.82
N GLN A 313 12.57 -14.70 12.62
CA GLN A 313 12.89 -16.08 13.03
C GLN A 313 12.85 -17.07 11.86
N LEU A 314 11.91 -16.93 10.92
CA LEU A 314 11.84 -17.78 9.72
C LEU A 314 13.07 -17.59 8.81
N VAL A 315 13.48 -16.34 8.60
CA VAL A 315 14.67 -16.00 7.83
C VAL A 315 15.92 -16.59 8.47
N ASN A 316 16.04 -16.50 9.80
CA ASN A 316 17.16 -17.07 10.56
C ASN A 316 17.19 -18.61 10.54
N SER A 317 16.03 -19.27 10.41
CA SER A 317 15.93 -20.73 10.29
C SER A 317 16.09 -21.25 8.86
N GLY A 318 16.28 -20.36 7.87
CA GLY A 318 16.55 -20.72 6.48
C GLY A 318 15.35 -20.67 5.53
N VAL A 319 14.21 -20.15 6.01
CA VAL A 319 12.98 -19.96 5.24
C VAL A 319 12.92 -18.51 4.74
N ALA A 320 13.05 -18.31 3.43
CA ALA A 320 12.95 -16.98 2.84
C ALA A 320 11.51 -16.49 2.86
N VAL A 321 11.22 -15.30 3.40
CA VAL A 321 9.91 -14.65 3.34
C VAL A 321 9.91 -13.54 2.30
N VAL A 322 9.06 -13.67 1.28
CA VAL A 322 8.88 -12.70 0.20
C VAL A 322 7.47 -12.10 0.31
N ALA A 323 7.37 -10.77 0.39
CA ALA A 323 6.11 -10.10 0.67
C ALA A 323 5.88 -8.86 -0.20
N ALA A 324 4.63 -8.62 -0.56
CA ALA A 324 4.23 -7.44 -1.34
C ALA A 324 4.41 -6.15 -0.52
N ILE A 325 4.92 -5.08 -1.14
CA ILE A 325 5.06 -3.78 -0.46
C ILE A 325 3.73 -3.00 -0.37
N GLY A 326 2.77 -3.33 -1.24
CA GLY A 326 1.43 -2.73 -1.29
C GLY A 326 1.13 -1.97 -2.59
N ASN A 327 -0.16 -1.67 -2.81
CA ASN A 327 -0.66 -1.00 -4.01
C ASN A 327 -1.19 0.42 -3.73
N VAL A 328 -0.58 1.10 -2.75
CA VAL A 328 -1.01 2.41 -2.25
C VAL A 328 0.07 3.47 -2.48
N GLY A 329 0.85 3.34 -3.55
CA GLY A 329 1.91 4.30 -3.92
C GLY A 329 1.40 5.72 -4.15
N ILE A 330 0.13 5.88 -4.53
CA ILE A 330 -0.52 7.19 -4.63
C ILE A 330 -0.70 7.89 -3.27
N GLU A 331 -0.63 7.15 -2.15
CA GLU A 331 -0.80 7.66 -0.79
C GLU A 331 0.49 8.27 -0.21
N GLY A 332 1.64 8.15 -0.89
CA GLY A 332 2.86 8.87 -0.53
C GLY A 332 4.06 8.00 -0.14
N LEU A 333 5.16 8.67 0.17
CA LEU A 333 6.33 8.08 0.83
C LEU A 333 5.97 7.60 2.25
N TYR A 334 6.76 6.67 2.80
CA TYR A 334 6.57 6.13 4.15
C TYR A 334 5.27 5.35 4.34
N TRP A 335 4.80 4.73 3.26
CA TRP A 335 3.56 3.98 3.23
C TRP A 335 3.73 2.51 2.78
N PRO A 336 4.76 1.78 3.25
CA PRO A 336 4.83 0.34 3.03
C PRO A 336 3.78 -0.38 3.89
N GLN A 337 3.26 -1.52 3.41
CA GLN A 337 2.26 -2.31 4.12
C GLN A 337 2.86 -3.56 4.77
N SER A 338 2.32 -3.99 5.90
CA SER A 338 2.72 -5.26 6.51
C SER A 338 2.09 -6.43 5.75
N PRO A 339 2.77 -7.58 5.60
CA PRO A 339 4.08 -7.93 6.18
C PRO A 339 5.29 -7.45 5.36
N GLY A 340 5.09 -6.81 4.20
CA GLY A 340 6.18 -6.32 3.34
C GLY A 340 7.09 -5.26 3.97
N LEU A 341 6.67 -4.59 5.04
CA LEU A 341 7.51 -3.67 5.77
C LEU A 341 8.45 -4.32 6.79
N SER A 342 8.25 -5.60 7.13
CA SER A 342 9.09 -6.31 8.12
C SER A 342 10.56 -6.29 7.70
N HIS A 343 11.48 -6.03 8.64
CA HIS A 343 12.89 -5.74 8.36
C HIS A 343 13.58 -6.80 7.49
N ASP A 344 13.40 -8.06 7.89
CA ASP A 344 14.05 -9.21 7.27
C ASP A 344 13.23 -9.84 6.13
N ALA A 345 12.06 -9.27 5.77
CA ALA A 345 11.34 -9.72 4.58
C ALA A 345 12.02 -9.20 3.31
N LEU A 346 12.02 -10.01 2.25
CA LEU A 346 12.34 -9.51 0.91
C LEU A 346 11.08 -8.88 0.32
N SER A 347 10.96 -7.56 0.51
CA SER A 347 9.79 -6.81 0.07
C SER A 347 9.86 -6.38 -1.39
N VAL A 348 8.73 -6.49 -2.09
CA VAL A 348 8.70 -6.47 -3.56
C VAL A 348 7.84 -5.34 -4.11
N ALA A 349 8.46 -4.48 -4.92
CA ALA A 349 7.79 -3.48 -5.76
C ALA A 349 7.37 -4.06 -7.11
N SER A 350 6.39 -3.41 -7.74
CA SER A 350 5.85 -3.81 -9.03
C SER A 350 6.48 -3.03 -10.18
N VAL A 351 6.88 -3.74 -11.24
CA VAL A 351 7.38 -3.17 -12.50
C VAL A 351 6.37 -3.46 -13.61
N GLU A 352 6.13 -2.45 -14.44
CA GLU A 352 5.24 -2.56 -15.57
C GLU A 352 5.84 -3.48 -16.66
N ASN A 353 5.01 -4.37 -17.21
CA ASN A 353 5.42 -5.31 -18.25
C ASN A 353 5.83 -4.55 -19.53
N GLY A 354 6.86 -5.04 -20.23
CA GLY A 354 7.37 -4.42 -21.46
C GLY A 354 6.37 -4.40 -22.62
N VAL A 355 5.38 -5.28 -22.58
CA VAL A 355 4.33 -5.45 -23.59
C VAL A 355 2.98 -5.68 -22.92
N PHE A 356 1.91 -5.48 -23.67
CA PHE A 356 0.60 -6.04 -23.31
C PHE A 356 0.56 -7.50 -23.79
N PRO A 357 0.50 -8.51 -22.89
CA PRO A 357 0.67 -9.90 -23.28
C PRO A 357 -0.52 -10.44 -24.10
N VAL A 358 -1.66 -9.77 -24.06
CA VAL A 358 -2.89 -10.15 -24.76
C VAL A 358 -3.52 -8.92 -25.42
N ALA A 359 -3.06 -8.64 -26.63
CA ALA A 359 -3.62 -7.61 -27.49
C ALA A 359 -4.07 -8.23 -28.83
N TYR A 360 -5.18 -7.73 -29.34
CA TYR A 360 -5.80 -8.18 -30.59
C TYR A 360 -6.17 -6.97 -31.44
N THR A 361 -6.41 -7.19 -32.72
CA THR A 361 -6.73 -6.10 -33.66
C THR A 361 -8.19 -6.14 -34.08
N ALA A 362 -8.82 -4.96 -34.10
CA ALA A 362 -10.07 -4.70 -34.79
C ALA A 362 -9.82 -3.74 -35.97
N HIS A 363 -10.72 -3.74 -36.95
CA HIS A 363 -10.61 -2.86 -38.13
C HIS A 363 -11.83 -1.98 -38.27
N ASP A 364 -11.63 -0.70 -38.61
CA ASP A 364 -12.72 0.18 -39.00
C ASP A 364 -13.23 -0.10 -40.43
N ASP A 365 -14.28 0.61 -40.85
CA ASP A 365 -14.84 0.46 -42.19
C ASP A 365 -13.86 0.87 -43.31
N GLN A 366 -12.81 1.65 -42.98
CA GLN A 366 -11.73 2.02 -43.89
C GLN A 366 -10.55 1.05 -43.83
N GLN A 367 -10.65 -0.04 -43.06
CA GLN A 367 -9.62 -1.05 -42.83
C GLN A 367 -8.40 -0.52 -42.05
N ASN A 368 -8.54 0.58 -41.31
CA ASN A 368 -7.51 0.98 -40.36
C ASN A 368 -7.58 0.07 -39.14
N ALA A 369 -6.41 -0.35 -38.66
CA ALA A 369 -6.28 -1.20 -37.49
C ALA A 369 -6.35 -0.39 -36.18
N LEU A 370 -7.10 -0.92 -35.22
CA LEU A 370 -7.13 -0.48 -33.84
C LEU A 370 -6.84 -1.70 -32.95
N ASP A 371 -5.77 -1.63 -32.16
CA ASP A 371 -5.46 -2.71 -31.23
C ASP A 371 -6.20 -2.51 -29.89
N TYR A 372 -6.75 -3.59 -29.35
CA TYR A 372 -7.42 -3.63 -28.06
C TYR A 372 -6.84 -4.76 -27.19
N ILE A 373 -6.90 -4.56 -25.89
CA ILE A 373 -6.41 -5.48 -24.86
C ILE A 373 -7.62 -6.17 -24.23
N SER A 374 -7.55 -7.50 -24.17
CA SER A 374 -8.56 -8.40 -23.61
C SER A 374 -7.87 -9.74 -23.38
N VAL A 375 -8.26 -10.53 -22.36
CA VAL A 375 -7.64 -11.85 -22.15
C VAL A 375 -7.88 -12.79 -23.34
N PHE A 376 -9.10 -12.76 -23.90
CA PHE A 376 -9.47 -13.53 -25.09
C PHE A 376 -9.93 -12.61 -26.22
N PRO A 377 -9.76 -13.02 -27.50
CA PRO A 377 -10.17 -12.19 -28.62
C PRO A 377 -11.69 -12.02 -28.63
N ALA A 378 -12.14 -10.80 -28.91
CA ALA A 378 -13.56 -10.44 -28.94
C ALA A 378 -14.22 -10.72 -30.32
N THR A 379 -13.76 -11.77 -31.03
CA THR A 379 -14.20 -12.05 -32.41
C THR A 379 -15.67 -12.41 -32.53
N ASN A 380 -16.27 -12.87 -31.44
CA ASN A 380 -17.70 -13.11 -31.32
C ASN A 380 -18.54 -11.82 -31.47
N LEU A 381 -17.96 -10.64 -31.23
CA LEU A 381 -18.65 -9.36 -31.39
C LEU A 381 -18.90 -9.00 -32.87
N GLY A 382 -18.05 -9.45 -33.80
CA GLY A 382 -18.17 -9.08 -35.21
C GLY A 382 -18.10 -7.56 -35.42
N ARG A 383 -18.97 -7.00 -36.27
CA ARG A 383 -19.04 -5.55 -36.53
C ARG A 383 -19.96 -4.84 -35.52
N GLN A 384 -19.41 -3.90 -34.76
CA GLN A 384 -20.06 -3.17 -33.67
C GLN A 384 -20.03 -1.66 -33.92
N GLN A 385 -21.08 -0.96 -33.52
CA GLN A 385 -21.07 0.50 -33.43
C GLN A 385 -20.33 0.92 -32.16
N ILE A 386 -19.46 1.93 -32.23
CA ILE A 386 -18.80 2.53 -31.07
C ILE A 386 -19.57 3.79 -30.67
N TYR A 387 -20.07 3.81 -29.44
CA TYR A 387 -20.89 4.89 -28.91
C TYR A 387 -20.20 5.58 -27.74
N THR A 388 -19.77 6.82 -27.92
CA THR A 388 -19.14 7.63 -26.88
C THR A 388 -20.16 8.12 -25.85
N LEU A 389 -19.86 7.90 -24.57
CA LEU A 389 -20.71 8.33 -23.47
C LEU A 389 -20.96 9.86 -23.50
N GLY A 390 -22.24 10.27 -23.46
CA GLY A 390 -22.67 11.66 -23.53
C GLY A 390 -23.14 12.12 -24.92
N THR A 391 -22.72 11.45 -26.00
CA THR A 391 -23.02 11.89 -27.38
C THR A 391 -24.50 11.78 -27.72
N GLY A 392 -25.11 12.88 -28.18
CA GLY A 392 -26.51 12.91 -28.59
C GLY A 392 -27.54 12.83 -27.45
N LEU A 393 -27.09 12.98 -26.19
CA LEU A 393 -27.95 12.92 -25.00
C LEU A 393 -28.42 14.29 -24.51
N GLY A 394 -27.97 15.39 -25.14
CA GLY A 394 -28.28 16.75 -24.70
C GLY A 394 -27.51 17.20 -23.46
N VAL A 395 -26.49 16.44 -23.05
CA VAL A 395 -25.51 16.84 -22.04
C VAL A 395 -24.29 17.46 -22.72
N PRO A 396 -23.72 18.56 -22.21
CA PRO A 396 -22.49 19.12 -22.74
C PRO A 396 -21.33 18.11 -22.65
N PRO A 397 -20.45 18.02 -23.65
CA PRO A 397 -19.26 17.19 -23.55
C PRO A 397 -18.33 17.75 -22.46
N ASP A 398 -17.94 16.87 -21.53
CA ASP A 398 -17.05 17.17 -20.41
C ASP A 398 -16.27 15.90 -20.04
N PRO A 399 -15.00 15.99 -19.59
CA PRO A 399 -14.23 14.82 -19.16
C PRO A 399 -14.93 13.96 -18.10
N THR A 400 -15.71 14.55 -17.19
CA THR A 400 -16.51 13.85 -16.16
C THR A 400 -17.73 13.13 -16.74
N ILE A 401 -18.22 13.56 -17.91
CA ILE A 401 -19.31 12.90 -18.65
C ILE A 401 -18.77 11.70 -19.43
N SER A 402 -17.67 11.87 -20.17
CA SER A 402 -17.08 10.77 -20.97
C SER A 402 -16.50 9.64 -20.10
N SER A 403 -16.09 9.96 -18.87
CA SER A 403 -15.68 8.97 -17.87
C SER A 403 -16.85 8.40 -17.06
N GLY A 404 -18.04 8.98 -17.17
CA GLY A 404 -19.23 8.49 -16.46
C GLY A 404 -19.25 8.79 -14.95
N CYS A 405 -18.48 9.77 -14.50
CA CYS A 405 -18.48 10.24 -13.11
C CYS A 405 -19.71 11.09 -12.82
N ASP A 406 -20.14 11.90 -13.79
CA ASP A 406 -21.38 12.64 -13.68
C ASP A 406 -22.59 11.70 -13.82
N THR A 407 -23.25 11.42 -12.70
CA THR A 407 -24.43 10.56 -12.62
C THR A 407 -25.58 10.94 -13.58
N SER A 408 -25.67 12.20 -14.00
CA SER A 408 -26.72 12.67 -14.93
C SER A 408 -26.63 12.02 -16.31
N VAL A 409 -25.42 11.62 -16.74
CA VAL A 409 -25.24 10.95 -18.04
C VAL A 409 -25.90 9.58 -18.07
N TRP A 410 -25.86 8.83 -16.97
CA TRP A 410 -26.45 7.49 -16.87
C TRP A 410 -27.97 7.53 -16.96
N ALA A 411 -28.62 8.51 -16.32
CA ALA A 411 -30.07 8.70 -16.43
C ALA A 411 -30.49 9.09 -17.87
N ALA A 412 -29.69 9.93 -18.53
CA ALA A 412 -29.94 10.30 -19.92
C ALA A 412 -29.74 9.11 -20.87
N LEU A 413 -28.70 8.30 -20.64
CA LEU A 413 -28.39 7.10 -21.42
C LEU A 413 -29.46 6.01 -21.22
N GLN A 414 -29.92 5.79 -20.00
CA GLN A 414 -31.04 4.89 -19.69
C GLN A 414 -32.31 5.34 -20.43
N SER A 415 -32.60 6.64 -20.44
CA SER A 415 -33.75 7.18 -21.17
C SER A 415 -33.64 6.98 -22.68
N ALA A 416 -32.45 7.13 -23.27
CA ALA A 416 -32.21 6.86 -24.69
C ALA A 416 -32.36 5.36 -25.02
N THR A 417 -31.86 4.48 -24.16
CA THR A 417 -32.00 3.03 -24.28
C THR A 417 -33.46 2.60 -24.21
N ASN A 418 -34.22 3.12 -23.23
CA ASN A 418 -35.65 2.81 -23.07
C ASN A 418 -36.51 3.28 -24.25
N ARG A 419 -36.07 4.32 -24.98
CA ARG A 419 -36.70 4.78 -26.23
C ARG A 419 -36.30 3.94 -27.46
N GLY A 420 -35.43 2.95 -27.31
CA GLY A 420 -34.88 2.15 -28.41
C GLY A 420 -33.95 2.92 -29.33
N THR A 421 -33.39 4.05 -28.86
CA THR A 421 -32.44 4.87 -29.64
C THR A 421 -31.07 4.20 -29.76
N ILE A 422 -30.70 3.34 -28.81
CA ILE A 422 -29.45 2.59 -28.78
C ILE A 422 -29.79 1.11 -28.66
N ASN A 423 -29.11 0.27 -29.45
CA ASN A 423 -29.25 -1.18 -29.39
C ASN A 423 -27.94 -1.81 -28.90
N TRP A 424 -27.91 -2.22 -27.63
CA TRP A 424 -26.69 -2.77 -27.02
C TRP A 424 -26.25 -4.13 -27.54
N ASN A 425 -27.05 -4.80 -28.38
CA ASN A 425 -26.62 -6.06 -29.04
C ASN A 425 -25.62 -5.83 -30.19
N ASN A 426 -25.53 -4.60 -30.71
CA ASN A 426 -24.63 -4.23 -31.80
C ASN A 426 -23.90 -2.90 -31.53
N THR A 427 -23.80 -2.51 -30.25
CA THR A 427 -23.16 -1.28 -29.80
C THR A 427 -22.23 -1.56 -28.63
N ILE A 428 -21.01 -1.04 -28.70
CA ILE A 428 -20.04 -0.96 -27.60
C ILE A 428 -20.07 0.45 -27.04
N LEU A 429 -20.19 0.56 -25.71
CA LEU A 429 -20.10 1.83 -25.00
C LEU A 429 -18.62 2.23 -24.83
N LEU A 430 -18.21 3.39 -25.32
CA LEU A 430 -16.88 3.95 -25.14
C LEU A 430 -16.85 4.92 -23.95
N VAL A 431 -15.94 4.68 -23.01
CA VAL A 431 -15.72 5.50 -21.81
C VAL A 431 -14.24 5.85 -21.63
N SER A 432 -13.97 6.98 -20.99
CA SER A 432 -12.62 7.46 -20.70
C SER A 432 -12.18 7.15 -19.27
N VAL A 433 -10.87 7.01 -19.06
CA VAL A 433 -10.22 7.16 -17.75
C VAL A 433 -9.50 8.51 -17.73
N THR A 434 -9.72 9.31 -16.67
CA THR A 434 -9.18 10.66 -16.52
C THR A 434 -8.96 11.04 -15.05
N GLU A 435 -7.96 11.88 -14.78
CA GLU A 435 -7.66 12.47 -13.47
C GLU A 435 -8.80 13.33 -12.89
N SER A 436 -9.73 13.83 -13.72
CA SER A 436 -10.84 14.69 -13.27
C SER A 436 -11.87 13.96 -12.41
N CYS A 437 -11.77 12.63 -12.31
CA CYS A 437 -12.72 11.75 -11.64
C CYS A 437 -12.20 11.18 -10.29
N VAL A 438 -10.98 11.52 -9.89
CA VAL A 438 -10.24 10.82 -8.81
C VAL A 438 -10.89 10.96 -7.42
N SER A 439 -11.85 11.89 -7.23
CA SER A 439 -12.62 12.01 -5.98
C SER A 439 -14.08 11.53 -6.07
N LEU A 440 -14.57 11.09 -7.24
CA LEU A 440 -15.98 10.71 -7.46
C LEU A 440 -16.05 9.54 -8.45
N PHE A 441 -16.26 8.34 -7.91
CA PHE A 441 -16.49 7.05 -8.58
C PHE A 441 -16.99 7.14 -10.04
N ASN A 442 -16.26 6.49 -10.96
CA ASN A 442 -16.80 6.05 -12.24
C ASN A 442 -18.04 5.19 -11.96
N ASN A 443 -19.26 5.67 -12.25
CA ASN A 443 -20.50 4.93 -11.98
C ASN A 443 -20.76 3.85 -13.04
N TRP A 444 -19.71 3.17 -13.52
CA TRP A 444 -19.80 2.20 -14.61
C TRP A 444 -20.66 0.98 -14.27
N GLY A 445 -20.90 0.70 -12.98
CA GLY A 445 -21.86 -0.32 -12.54
C GLY A 445 -23.29 -0.11 -13.08
N GLU A 446 -23.64 1.13 -13.43
CA GLU A 446 -24.92 1.45 -14.07
C GLU A 446 -25.02 0.86 -15.50
N ALA A 447 -23.89 0.59 -16.17
CA ALA A 447 -23.86 0.10 -17.55
C ALA A 447 -24.59 -1.26 -17.69
N ALA A 448 -24.34 -2.20 -16.76
CA ALA A 448 -25.01 -3.49 -16.77
C ALA A 448 -26.54 -3.34 -16.59
N ALA A 449 -26.97 -2.43 -15.71
CA ALA A 449 -28.37 -2.18 -15.40
C ALA A 449 -29.16 -1.61 -16.60
N ILE A 450 -28.49 -0.91 -17.51
CA ILE A 450 -29.09 -0.39 -18.76
C ILE A 450 -28.92 -1.35 -19.96
N GLY A 451 -28.35 -2.54 -19.74
CA GLY A 451 -28.23 -3.57 -20.76
C GLY A 451 -26.99 -3.47 -21.65
N VAL A 452 -25.99 -2.66 -21.29
CA VAL A 452 -24.69 -2.66 -21.96
C VAL A 452 -24.03 -4.02 -21.75
N GLN A 453 -23.57 -4.64 -22.83
CA GLN A 453 -22.90 -5.94 -22.79
C GLN A 453 -21.38 -5.82 -22.90
N THR A 454 -20.90 -4.74 -23.51
CA THR A 454 -19.49 -4.51 -23.77
C THR A 454 -19.15 -3.03 -23.68
N MET A 455 -18.06 -2.74 -22.98
CA MET A 455 -17.46 -1.42 -22.89
C MET A 455 -16.06 -1.42 -23.49
N MET A 456 -15.71 -0.32 -24.14
CA MET A 456 -14.35 -0.02 -24.55
C MET A 456 -13.83 1.14 -23.71
N VAL A 457 -12.65 0.99 -23.15
CA VAL A 457 -12.04 1.95 -22.23
C VAL A 457 -10.81 2.56 -22.90
N TYR A 458 -10.76 3.87 -22.99
CA TYR A 458 -9.61 4.62 -23.50
C TYR A 458 -9.00 5.50 -22.41
N VAL A 459 -7.68 5.67 -22.44
CA VAL A 459 -6.96 6.57 -21.54
C VAL A 459 -6.75 7.91 -22.21
N ALA A 460 -7.13 9.00 -21.53
CA ALA A 460 -6.94 10.36 -22.04
C ALA A 460 -5.51 10.90 -21.80
N ASP A 461 -4.81 10.32 -20.82
CA ASP A 461 -3.52 10.77 -20.30
C ASP A 461 -2.49 9.61 -20.31
N ASP A 462 -1.21 9.91 -20.04
CA ASP A 462 -0.08 8.96 -20.04
C ASP A 462 -0.09 7.96 -18.85
N GLU A 463 -1.28 7.60 -18.40
CA GLU A 463 -1.51 6.78 -17.20
C GLU A 463 -1.42 5.27 -17.45
N GLN A 464 -1.24 4.54 -16.36
CA GLN A 464 -1.43 3.09 -16.35
C GLN A 464 -2.90 2.77 -16.58
N LEU A 465 -3.15 1.70 -17.35
CA LEU A 465 -4.51 1.19 -17.50
C LEU A 465 -5.06 0.79 -16.14
N ASN A 466 -6.07 1.50 -15.67
CA ASN A 466 -6.74 1.22 -14.43
C ASN A 466 -8.25 1.18 -14.64
N ALA A 467 -8.82 -0.02 -14.66
CA ALA A 467 -10.23 -0.21 -14.36
C ALA A 467 -10.50 -1.60 -13.79
N SER A 468 -11.57 -1.66 -13.00
CA SER A 468 -12.06 -2.87 -12.35
C SER A 468 -13.01 -3.63 -13.27
N PRO A 469 -13.09 -4.96 -13.14
CA PRO A 469 -14.09 -5.74 -13.85
C PRO A 469 -15.50 -5.30 -13.43
N LEU A 470 -16.44 -5.37 -14.37
CA LEU A 470 -17.86 -5.08 -14.14
C LEU A 470 -18.66 -6.36 -14.35
N ASP A 471 -19.46 -6.73 -13.35
CA ASP A 471 -20.29 -7.93 -13.43
C ASP A 471 -21.23 -7.87 -14.64
N GLY A 472 -21.10 -8.87 -15.52
CA GLY A 472 -21.93 -9.02 -16.71
C GLY A 472 -21.54 -8.15 -17.92
N VAL A 473 -20.49 -7.32 -17.81
CA VAL A 473 -20.01 -6.46 -18.90
C VAL A 473 -18.60 -6.84 -19.32
N GLN A 474 -18.40 -7.15 -20.60
CA GLN A 474 -17.06 -7.37 -21.15
C GLN A 474 -16.33 -6.03 -21.32
N ILE A 475 -15.09 -5.94 -20.86
CA ILE A 475 -14.28 -4.72 -20.99
C ILE A 475 -13.15 -4.94 -21.99
N LEU A 476 -13.03 -4.04 -22.96
CA LEU A 476 -11.92 -3.97 -23.93
C LEU A 476 -11.12 -2.70 -23.67
N TYR A 477 -9.81 -2.83 -23.50
CA TYR A 477 -8.95 -1.68 -23.18
C TYR A 477 -8.18 -1.21 -24.39
N LEU A 478 -7.93 0.08 -24.49
CA LEU A 478 -7.01 0.66 -25.46
C LEU A 478 -5.77 1.15 -24.73
N ASN A 479 -4.59 0.84 -25.27
CA ASN A 479 -3.37 1.49 -24.81
C ASN A 479 -3.39 3.00 -25.19
N HIS A 480 -2.42 3.77 -24.69
CA HIS A 480 -2.34 5.20 -24.96
C HIS A 480 -2.33 5.54 -26.46
N GLU A 481 -1.57 4.80 -27.27
CA GLU A 481 -1.48 5.06 -28.72
C GLU A 481 -2.83 4.86 -29.42
N ASN A 482 -3.53 3.75 -29.16
CA ASN A 482 -4.84 3.49 -29.76
C ASN A 482 -5.93 4.37 -29.16
N SER A 483 -5.80 4.79 -27.90
CA SER A 483 -6.68 5.81 -27.30
C SER A 483 -6.56 7.13 -28.04
N GLN A 484 -5.35 7.62 -28.31
CA GLN A 484 -5.15 8.85 -29.08
C GLN A 484 -5.67 8.74 -30.51
N LYS A 485 -5.44 7.61 -31.19
CA LYS A 485 -6.02 7.36 -32.53
C LYS A 485 -7.54 7.49 -32.51
N LEU A 486 -8.18 6.91 -31.49
CA LEU A 486 -9.63 6.94 -31.37
C LEU A 486 -10.15 8.34 -31.04
N ILE A 487 -9.48 9.08 -30.16
CA ILE A 487 -9.79 10.50 -29.86
C ILE A 487 -9.70 11.34 -31.14
N ASP A 488 -8.60 11.22 -31.88
CA ASP A 488 -8.38 11.95 -33.13
C ASP A 488 -9.46 11.63 -34.17
N ILE A 489 -9.93 10.38 -34.24
CA ILE A 489 -11.04 9.99 -35.10
C ILE A 489 -12.31 10.73 -34.70
N PHE A 490 -12.70 10.69 -33.42
CA PHE A 490 -13.92 11.33 -32.94
C PHE A 490 -13.91 12.86 -33.09
N ASP A 491 -12.76 13.50 -32.86
CA ASP A 491 -12.58 14.95 -33.04
C ASP A 491 -12.70 15.39 -34.50
N ASN A 492 -12.40 14.49 -35.45
CA ASN A 492 -12.41 14.76 -36.89
C ASN A 492 -13.57 14.09 -37.64
N LEU A 493 -14.55 13.50 -36.93
CA LEU A 493 -15.72 12.91 -37.57
C LEU A 493 -16.48 13.99 -38.37
N PRO A 494 -16.81 13.74 -39.66
CA PRO A 494 -17.66 14.62 -40.44
C PRO A 494 -18.97 14.94 -39.70
N ALA A 495 -19.48 16.16 -39.80
CA ALA A 495 -20.69 16.58 -39.09
C ALA A 495 -21.95 15.77 -39.46
N ASP A 496 -21.93 15.07 -40.60
CA ASP A 496 -22.96 14.14 -41.07
C ASP A 496 -22.70 12.67 -40.68
N GLN A 497 -21.49 12.32 -40.22
CA GLN A 497 -21.14 11.01 -39.71
C GLN A 497 -21.36 10.93 -38.20
N THR A 498 -22.46 10.31 -37.80
CA THR A 498 -22.86 10.16 -36.39
C THR A 498 -22.49 8.81 -35.79
N SER A 499 -21.79 7.95 -36.53
CA SER A 499 -21.46 6.59 -36.10
C SER A 499 -20.10 6.14 -36.61
N TYR A 500 -19.31 5.58 -35.70
CA TYR A 500 -18.05 4.90 -35.97
C TYR A 500 -18.23 3.41 -35.70
N TYR A 501 -17.65 2.55 -36.55
CA TYR A 501 -17.81 1.10 -36.44
C TYR A 501 -16.46 0.40 -36.42
N LEU A 502 -16.35 -0.63 -35.61
CA LEU A 502 -15.21 -1.54 -35.57
C LEU A 502 -15.68 -2.96 -35.83
N THR A 503 -14.90 -3.71 -36.62
CA THR A 503 -15.06 -5.13 -36.85
C THR A 503 -13.97 -5.87 -36.07
N PHE A 504 -14.38 -6.71 -35.12
CA PHE A 504 -13.49 -7.53 -34.29
C PHE A 504 -13.24 -8.85 -35.01
N ASP A 505 -12.23 -8.88 -35.87
CA ASP A 505 -11.89 -10.04 -36.72
C ASP A 505 -10.50 -10.63 -36.44
N GLY A 506 -9.66 -9.96 -35.64
CA GLY A 506 -8.37 -10.47 -35.21
C GLY A 506 -8.46 -11.48 -34.06
N ASP A 507 -8.00 -12.71 -34.30
CA ASP A 507 -7.95 -13.81 -33.32
C ASP A 507 -6.54 -14.15 -32.81
N LYS A 508 -5.51 -13.52 -33.39
CA LYS A 508 -4.10 -13.72 -33.02
C LYS A 508 -3.65 -12.63 -32.06
N VAL A 509 -2.94 -13.05 -31.01
CA VAL A 509 -2.24 -12.13 -30.11
C VAL A 509 -1.17 -11.38 -30.89
N LYS A 510 -1.10 -10.07 -30.69
CA LYS A 510 -0.13 -9.15 -31.27
C LYS A 510 0.89 -8.70 -30.23
N ASP A 511 2.13 -8.53 -30.65
CA ASP A 511 3.14 -7.83 -29.85
C ASP A 511 2.85 -6.32 -29.85
N VAL A 512 2.33 -5.82 -28.73
CA VAL A 512 2.03 -4.40 -28.51
C VAL A 512 2.90 -3.89 -27.36
N PRO A 513 3.89 -3.03 -27.62
CA PRO A 513 4.72 -2.44 -26.58
C PRO A 513 3.91 -1.64 -25.56
N ASN A 514 4.32 -1.73 -24.30
CA ASN A 514 3.81 -0.85 -23.26
C ASN A 514 4.72 0.38 -23.11
N LYS A 515 4.16 1.58 -23.26
CA LYS A 515 4.91 2.85 -23.13
C LYS A 515 5.55 3.01 -21.74
N LEU A 516 4.93 2.43 -20.72
CA LEU A 516 5.40 2.45 -19.33
C LEU A 516 6.28 1.23 -19.00
N GLY A 517 6.52 0.33 -19.96
CA GLY A 517 7.25 -0.91 -19.74
C GLY A 517 8.64 -0.71 -19.14
N ALA A 518 9.02 -1.59 -18.21
CA ALA A 518 10.27 -1.51 -17.44
C ALA A 518 10.44 -0.20 -16.63
N THR A 519 9.34 0.40 -16.20
CA THR A 519 9.31 1.42 -15.13
C THR A 519 8.55 0.87 -13.92
N VAL A 520 8.81 1.42 -12.74
CA VAL A 520 8.07 1.00 -11.53
C VAL A 520 6.63 1.48 -11.65
N ASP A 521 5.66 0.62 -11.33
CA ASP A 521 4.24 0.97 -11.39
C ASP A 521 3.92 2.16 -10.47
N ALA A 522 2.95 3.00 -10.87
CA ALA A 522 2.55 4.18 -10.09
C ALA A 522 1.87 3.80 -8.77
N PHE A 523 1.12 2.69 -8.78
CA PHE A 523 0.44 2.18 -7.58
C PHE A 523 1.38 1.49 -6.59
N SER A 524 2.61 1.10 -6.98
CA SER A 524 3.52 0.38 -6.10
C SER A 524 3.86 1.23 -4.89
N SER A 525 3.62 0.74 -3.68
CA SER A 525 3.88 1.48 -2.44
C SER A 525 5.33 1.91 -2.31
N TYR A 526 5.53 3.09 -1.74
CA TYR A 526 6.85 3.63 -1.45
C TYR A 526 7.22 3.37 0.00
N GLY A 527 8.49 3.06 0.21
CA GLY A 527 9.12 3.25 1.51
C GLY A 527 9.72 4.65 1.65
N PRO A 528 10.78 4.79 2.47
CA PRO A 528 11.25 3.77 3.42
C PRO A 528 10.20 3.48 4.50
N THR A 529 10.45 2.56 5.43
CA THR A 529 9.65 2.55 6.67
C THR A 529 9.86 3.87 7.42
N VAL A 530 8.97 4.21 8.36
CA VAL A 530 9.20 5.40 9.19
C VAL A 530 10.53 5.24 9.97
N GLU A 531 10.89 3.99 10.28
CA GLU A 531 12.15 3.52 10.84
C GLU A 531 13.40 3.74 9.97
N MET A 532 13.24 4.21 8.74
CA MET A 532 14.30 4.40 7.76
C MET A 532 14.93 3.08 7.30
N THR A 533 14.20 1.97 7.40
CA THR A 533 14.57 0.74 6.71
C THR A 533 14.26 0.89 5.24
N LEU A 534 15.22 0.54 4.37
CA LEU A 534 15.00 0.51 2.94
C LEU A 534 13.96 -0.55 2.58
N VAL A 535 12.81 -0.08 2.09
CA VAL A 535 11.77 -0.88 1.45
C VAL A 535 11.18 -0.09 0.28
N PRO A 536 10.66 -0.74 -0.77
CA PRO A 536 10.81 -2.17 -1.07
C PRO A 536 12.28 -2.56 -1.25
N LYS A 537 12.65 -3.81 -0.97
CA LYS A 537 14.03 -4.30 -1.11
C LYS A 537 14.42 -4.53 -2.58
N ILE A 538 13.46 -4.94 -3.42
CA ILE A 538 13.67 -5.28 -4.84
C ILE A 538 12.39 -5.06 -5.64
N SER A 539 12.47 -5.05 -6.97
CA SER A 539 11.31 -5.00 -7.86
C SER A 539 11.30 -6.14 -8.88
N SER A 540 10.12 -6.52 -9.36
CA SER A 540 9.94 -7.49 -10.44
C SER A 540 8.68 -7.20 -11.25
N PRO A 541 8.47 -7.84 -12.42
CA PRO A 541 7.26 -7.65 -13.20
C PRO A 541 6.00 -7.92 -12.37
N GLY A 542 5.08 -6.96 -12.34
CA GLY A 542 3.83 -7.03 -11.58
C GLY A 542 2.68 -6.23 -12.19
N GLY A 543 2.95 -5.32 -13.14
CA GLY A 543 1.92 -4.68 -13.97
C GLY A 543 1.60 -5.53 -15.20
N ASN A 544 0.32 -5.64 -15.58
CA ASN A 544 -0.16 -6.36 -16.77
C ASN A 544 0.40 -7.80 -16.90
N ILE A 545 0.25 -8.60 -15.85
CA ILE A 545 0.70 -9.99 -15.77
C ILE A 545 -0.44 -10.95 -16.07
N LEU A 546 -0.30 -11.71 -17.16
CA LEU A 546 -1.21 -12.79 -17.52
C LEU A 546 -0.83 -14.06 -16.75
N SER A 547 -1.78 -14.64 -16.01
CA SER A 547 -1.57 -15.89 -15.28
C SER A 547 -2.90 -16.65 -15.14
N THR A 548 -2.83 -17.82 -14.51
CA THR A 548 -3.98 -18.67 -14.22
C THR A 548 -5.03 -17.97 -13.36
N TRP A 549 -6.26 -18.41 -13.50
CA TRP A 549 -7.43 -17.94 -12.79
C TRP A 549 -8.36 -19.14 -12.55
N PRO A 550 -9.28 -19.12 -11.57
CA PRO A 550 -10.21 -20.22 -11.41
C PRO A 550 -10.93 -20.56 -12.71
N LEU A 551 -11.15 -21.86 -12.97
CA LEU A 551 -11.75 -22.34 -14.21
C LEU A 551 -13.17 -21.76 -14.41
N GLU A 552 -13.94 -21.65 -13.32
CA GLU A 552 -15.28 -21.02 -13.34
C GLU A 552 -15.21 -19.53 -13.73
N GLY A 553 -14.06 -18.88 -13.52
CA GLY A 553 -13.80 -17.48 -13.91
C GLY A 553 -13.17 -17.30 -15.29
N GLY A 554 -13.04 -18.37 -16.09
CA GLY A 554 -12.47 -18.33 -17.45
C GLY A 554 -11.00 -18.76 -17.55
N GLY A 555 -10.39 -19.27 -16.47
CA GLY A 555 -9.07 -19.91 -16.49
C GLY A 555 -7.86 -18.98 -16.56
N TYR A 556 -7.98 -17.77 -17.10
CA TYR A 556 -6.90 -16.79 -17.14
C TYR A 556 -7.37 -15.37 -16.80
N ALA A 557 -6.47 -14.60 -16.21
CA ALA A 557 -6.66 -13.18 -15.96
C ALA A 557 -5.37 -12.38 -16.16
N LEU A 558 -5.53 -11.16 -16.65
CA LEU A 558 -4.49 -10.14 -16.72
C LEU A 558 -4.65 -9.22 -15.50
N LEU A 559 -3.68 -9.25 -14.59
CA LEU A 559 -3.71 -8.49 -13.35
C LEU A 559 -2.51 -7.55 -13.22
N SER A 560 -2.70 -6.45 -12.49
CA SER A 560 -1.63 -5.56 -12.06
C SER A 560 -1.60 -5.46 -10.54
N GLY A 561 -0.42 -5.57 -9.94
CA GLY A 561 -0.24 -5.45 -8.49
C GLY A 561 1.13 -5.91 -8.00
N THR A 562 1.57 -5.38 -6.85
CA THR A 562 2.73 -5.92 -6.11
C THR A 562 2.50 -7.39 -5.70
N SER A 563 1.24 -7.79 -5.60
CA SER A 563 0.79 -9.18 -5.46
C SER A 563 1.23 -10.12 -6.59
N MET A 564 1.44 -9.61 -7.81
CA MET A 564 1.94 -10.37 -8.96
C MET A 564 3.48 -10.35 -9.01
N ALA A 565 4.09 -9.25 -8.57
CA ALA A 565 5.54 -9.15 -8.46
C ALA A 565 6.12 -10.10 -7.39
N THR A 566 5.46 -10.20 -6.23
CA THR A 566 5.87 -11.04 -5.10
C THR A 566 6.13 -12.53 -5.47
N PRO A 567 5.19 -13.26 -6.10
CA PRO A 567 5.41 -14.65 -6.50
C PRO A 567 6.50 -14.77 -7.59
N PHE A 568 6.71 -13.74 -8.39
CA PHE A 568 7.79 -13.70 -9.37
C PHE A 568 9.16 -13.72 -8.66
N ILE A 569 9.33 -12.93 -7.60
CA ILE A 569 10.54 -12.95 -6.76
C ILE A 569 10.65 -14.29 -6.01
N ALA A 570 9.55 -14.85 -5.49
CA ALA A 570 9.59 -16.15 -4.84
C ALA A 570 10.09 -17.26 -5.80
N GLY A 571 9.63 -17.25 -7.05
CA GLY A 571 10.15 -18.11 -8.10
C GLY A 571 11.63 -17.85 -8.40
N SER A 572 12.05 -16.57 -8.49
CA SER A 572 13.44 -16.20 -8.74
C SER A 572 14.39 -16.64 -7.62
N ALA A 573 13.93 -16.53 -6.36
CA ALA A 573 14.62 -17.06 -5.19
C ALA A 573 14.75 -18.58 -5.25
N ALA A 574 13.73 -19.30 -5.73
CA ALA A 574 13.80 -20.73 -5.93
C ALA A 574 14.76 -21.14 -7.06
N LEU A 575 14.82 -20.39 -8.16
CA LEU A 575 15.82 -20.61 -9.20
C LEU A 575 17.25 -20.51 -8.63
N LEU A 576 17.53 -19.46 -7.86
CA LEU A 576 18.82 -19.27 -7.20
C LEU A 576 19.12 -20.37 -6.18
N LYS A 577 18.18 -20.67 -5.27
CA LYS A 577 18.35 -21.69 -4.24
C LYS A 577 18.51 -23.10 -4.82
N SER A 578 17.89 -23.41 -5.97
CA SER A 578 18.08 -24.70 -6.67
C SER A 578 19.51 -24.93 -7.13
N GLN A 579 20.26 -23.85 -7.42
CA GLN A 579 21.66 -23.92 -7.84
C GLN A 579 22.63 -23.70 -6.69
N GLN A 580 22.20 -22.98 -5.65
CA GLN A 580 23.01 -22.61 -4.51
C GLN A 580 22.28 -22.97 -3.19
N PRO A 581 22.01 -24.27 -2.93
CA PRO A 581 21.17 -24.69 -1.80
C PRO A 581 21.79 -24.44 -0.42
N HIS A 582 23.06 -24.03 -0.36
CA HIS A 582 23.79 -23.76 0.87
C HIS A 582 23.74 -22.29 1.30
N LEU A 583 23.21 -21.38 0.46
CA LEU A 583 23.11 -19.97 0.82
C LEU A 583 22.16 -19.78 1.98
N GLY A 584 22.60 -19.01 2.98
CA GLY A 584 21.67 -18.47 3.97
C GLY A 584 20.70 -17.49 3.32
N VAL A 585 19.56 -17.24 3.95
CA VAL A 585 18.51 -16.36 3.39
C VAL A 585 19.03 -14.93 3.17
N SER A 586 19.80 -14.37 4.12
CA SER A 586 20.38 -13.03 3.94
C SER A 586 21.35 -12.97 2.76
N GLU A 587 22.11 -14.05 2.49
CA GLU A 587 23.00 -14.12 1.32
C GLU A 587 22.21 -14.27 0.01
N LEU A 588 21.11 -15.04 0.04
CA LEU A 588 20.17 -15.17 -1.07
C LEU A 588 19.60 -13.81 -1.46
N TYR A 589 19.12 -13.03 -0.48
CA TYR A 589 18.57 -11.69 -0.70
C TYR A 589 19.64 -10.71 -1.16
N ALA A 590 20.79 -10.69 -0.49
CA ALA A 590 21.91 -9.84 -0.87
C ALA A 590 22.31 -10.05 -2.34
N ARG A 591 22.31 -11.30 -2.80
CA ARG A 591 22.66 -11.65 -4.18
C ARG A 591 21.61 -11.20 -5.17
N LEU A 592 20.33 -11.45 -4.90
CA LEU A 592 19.22 -10.99 -5.75
C LEU A 592 19.23 -9.46 -5.88
N MET A 593 19.35 -8.76 -4.75
CA MET A 593 19.38 -7.29 -4.70
C MET A 593 20.61 -6.72 -5.37
N ALA A 594 21.80 -7.24 -5.08
CA ALA A 594 23.04 -6.72 -5.64
C ALA A 594 23.10 -6.88 -7.16
N THR A 595 22.51 -7.93 -7.73
CA THR A 595 22.50 -8.12 -9.20
C THR A 595 21.32 -7.47 -9.91
N ALA A 596 20.38 -6.87 -9.17
CA ALA A 596 19.23 -6.20 -9.75
C ALA A 596 19.65 -4.95 -10.55
N LYS A 597 18.82 -4.61 -11.54
CA LYS A 597 19.06 -3.52 -12.48
C LYS A 597 18.28 -2.28 -12.07
N PRO A 598 18.95 -1.14 -11.79
CA PRO A 598 18.28 0.12 -11.58
C PRO A 598 17.36 0.48 -12.76
N LEU A 599 16.11 0.80 -12.44
CA LEU A 599 15.04 1.18 -13.36
C LEU A 599 15.03 2.68 -13.59
N LYS A 600 14.56 3.10 -14.76
CA LYS A 600 14.38 4.52 -15.09
C LYS A 600 13.22 5.10 -14.31
N GLU A 601 13.34 6.36 -13.89
CA GLU A 601 12.19 7.13 -13.41
C GLU A 601 11.39 7.64 -14.61
N PHE A 602 10.07 7.43 -14.59
CA PHE A 602 9.23 7.87 -15.71
C PHE A 602 9.24 9.40 -15.79
N GLY A 603 9.41 9.94 -17.00
CA GLY A 603 9.45 11.38 -17.23
C GLY A 603 10.73 12.11 -16.83
N LEU A 604 11.72 11.44 -16.21
CA LEU A 604 13.00 12.03 -15.79
C LEU A 604 14.21 11.31 -16.42
N PRO A 605 15.37 11.98 -16.56
CA PRO A 605 16.61 11.39 -17.06
C PRO A 605 17.39 10.57 -16.00
N LEU A 606 16.85 10.38 -14.80
CA LEU A 606 17.44 9.65 -13.69
C LEU A 606 16.86 8.24 -13.53
N VAL A 607 17.48 7.43 -12.67
CA VAL A 607 16.87 6.19 -12.18
C VAL A 607 15.85 6.48 -11.09
N ALA A 608 14.86 5.60 -10.93
CA ALA A 608 13.82 5.73 -9.93
C ALA A 608 14.40 5.76 -8.50
N SER A 609 13.72 6.42 -7.57
CA SER A 609 14.15 6.42 -6.16
C SER A 609 14.24 4.98 -5.63
N THR A 610 15.29 4.66 -4.88
CA THR A 610 15.42 3.36 -4.19
C THR A 610 14.33 3.15 -3.14
N ALA A 611 13.70 4.22 -2.64
CA ALA A 611 12.48 4.14 -1.84
C ALA A 611 11.24 3.65 -2.62
N ARG A 612 11.34 3.56 -3.94
CA ARG A 612 10.30 3.06 -4.85
C ARG A 612 10.67 1.72 -5.47
N GLN A 613 11.94 1.53 -5.85
CA GLN A 613 12.39 0.35 -6.60
C GLN A 613 13.27 -0.64 -5.82
N GLY A 614 13.76 -0.25 -4.63
CA GLY A 614 14.78 -1.01 -3.92
C GLY A 614 16.08 -1.17 -4.72
N GLY A 615 16.59 -2.39 -4.81
CA GLY A 615 17.72 -2.75 -5.68
C GLY A 615 17.45 -2.62 -7.18
N GLY A 616 16.18 -2.46 -7.58
CA GLY A 616 15.74 -2.40 -8.98
C GLY A 616 15.11 -3.70 -9.47
N LEU A 617 14.99 -3.83 -10.80
CA LEU A 617 14.41 -5.01 -11.45
C LEU A 617 15.33 -6.23 -11.27
N VAL A 618 14.79 -7.29 -10.69
CA VAL A 618 15.49 -8.58 -10.52
C VAL A 618 16.11 -9.06 -11.83
N ASP A 619 17.37 -9.52 -11.78
CA ASP A 619 18.02 -10.29 -12.85
C ASP A 619 18.41 -11.65 -12.28
N ALA A 620 17.50 -12.62 -12.40
CA ALA A 620 17.68 -13.96 -11.85
C ALA A 620 18.89 -14.66 -12.49
N TYR A 621 19.16 -14.40 -13.77
CA TYR A 621 20.30 -14.96 -14.47
C TYR A 621 21.62 -14.47 -13.88
N ALA A 622 21.74 -13.15 -13.68
CA ALA A 622 22.90 -12.54 -13.05
C ALA A 622 23.07 -13.04 -11.61
N ALA A 623 21.97 -13.14 -10.83
CA ALA A 623 22.00 -13.66 -9.47
C ALA A 623 22.56 -15.09 -9.41
N VAL A 624 22.07 -16.02 -10.25
CA VAL A 624 22.54 -17.42 -10.30
C VAL A 624 24.02 -17.53 -10.65
N HIS A 625 24.50 -16.68 -11.56
CA HIS A 625 25.88 -16.74 -12.08
C HIS A 625 26.86 -15.83 -11.36
N ALA A 626 26.40 -14.97 -10.44
CA ALA A 626 27.27 -14.06 -9.70
C ALA A 626 28.34 -14.82 -8.91
N ASP A 627 29.58 -14.39 -9.00
CA ASP A 627 30.71 -14.99 -8.28
C ASP A 627 31.46 -13.90 -7.48
N THR A 628 30.86 -12.71 -7.38
CA THR A 628 31.31 -11.64 -6.49
C THR A 628 30.23 -11.42 -5.44
N VAL A 629 30.67 -11.34 -4.18
CA VAL A 629 29.79 -11.01 -3.06
C VAL A 629 30.10 -9.60 -2.60
N ILE A 630 29.05 -8.82 -2.40
CA ILE A 630 29.09 -7.43 -1.94
C ILE A 630 28.42 -7.36 -0.56
N SER A 631 29.06 -6.68 0.39
CA SER A 631 28.50 -6.46 1.72
C SER A 631 28.82 -5.04 2.23
N PRO A 632 27.84 -4.30 2.78
CA PRO A 632 26.41 -4.66 2.85
C PRO A 632 25.76 -4.64 1.46
N SER A 633 24.59 -5.28 1.33
CA SER A 633 23.80 -5.31 0.09
C SER A 633 22.87 -4.10 -0.07
N GLU A 634 22.73 -3.28 0.96
CA GLU A 634 21.99 -2.02 0.99
C GLU A 634 22.59 -1.09 2.04
N ILE A 635 22.25 0.19 2.00
CA ILE A 635 22.78 1.21 2.91
C ILE A 635 21.66 2.14 3.39
N ASP A 636 21.34 2.06 4.68
CA ASP A 636 20.47 3.01 5.35
C ASP A 636 21.30 4.14 5.98
N LEU A 637 21.32 5.30 5.32
CA LEU A 637 22.06 6.48 5.80
C LEU A 637 21.34 7.22 6.94
N ARG A 638 20.13 6.76 7.29
CA ARG A 638 19.23 7.33 8.32
C ARG A 638 18.94 8.81 8.03
N ASP A 639 18.52 9.53 9.06
CA ASP A 639 18.17 10.95 9.03
C ASP A 639 19.36 11.82 9.45
N SER A 640 20.18 12.19 8.46
CA SER A 640 21.39 12.98 8.68
C SER A 640 21.70 13.90 7.50
N ALA A 641 21.99 15.16 7.82
CA ALA A 641 22.55 16.12 6.88
C ALA A 641 24.03 15.83 6.52
N SER A 642 24.70 14.96 7.28
CA SER A 642 26.11 14.59 7.08
C SER A 642 26.32 13.14 7.52
N PRO A 643 25.80 12.16 6.76
CA PRO A 643 25.91 10.75 7.13
C PRO A 643 27.37 10.31 7.18
N ALA A 644 27.69 9.34 8.03
CA ALA A 644 29.05 8.82 8.14
C ALA A 644 29.46 8.01 6.89
N PRO A 645 30.78 7.91 6.57
CA PRO A 645 31.25 7.02 5.52
C PRO A 645 30.83 5.57 5.75
N GLN A 646 30.41 4.90 4.68
CA GLN A 646 29.93 3.52 4.69
C GLN A 646 31.03 2.58 4.19
N LYS A 647 31.27 1.49 4.91
CA LYS A 647 32.27 0.47 4.53
C LYS A 647 31.63 -0.58 3.64
N ILE A 648 32.17 -0.75 2.44
CA ILE A 648 31.70 -1.73 1.46
C ILE A 648 32.83 -2.71 1.18
N THR A 649 32.55 -4.01 1.33
CA THR A 649 33.49 -5.10 1.09
C THR A 649 33.09 -5.87 -0.16
N ILE A 650 34.06 -6.06 -1.05
CA ILE A 650 33.94 -6.87 -2.25
C ILE A 650 34.74 -8.15 -2.00
N THR A 651 34.12 -9.30 -2.24
CA THR A 651 34.76 -10.61 -2.19
C THR A 651 34.69 -11.26 -3.57
N ASN A 652 35.84 -11.57 -4.17
CA ASN A 652 35.92 -12.29 -5.43
C ASN A 652 35.89 -13.80 -5.17
N GLN A 653 34.74 -14.44 -5.38
CA GLN A 653 34.58 -15.91 -5.28
C GLN A 653 34.77 -16.61 -6.63
N SER A 654 35.13 -15.88 -7.69
CA SER A 654 35.46 -16.47 -8.98
C SER A 654 36.74 -17.31 -8.92
N LYS A 655 36.97 -18.12 -9.96
CA LYS A 655 38.20 -18.93 -10.08
C LYS A 655 39.43 -18.12 -10.51
N GLY A 656 39.27 -16.83 -10.82
CA GLY A 656 40.31 -16.02 -11.43
C GLY A 656 40.40 -14.64 -10.80
N LYS A 657 41.39 -13.89 -11.26
CA LYS A 657 41.59 -12.49 -10.90
C LYS A 657 40.49 -11.61 -11.52
N LYS A 658 39.95 -10.68 -10.74
CA LYS A 658 39.00 -9.65 -11.20
C LYS A 658 39.49 -8.25 -10.91
N THR A 659 39.15 -7.33 -11.81
CA THR A 659 39.40 -5.89 -11.67
C THR A 659 38.06 -5.21 -11.52
N TYR A 660 37.82 -4.63 -10.35
CA TYR A 660 36.58 -3.95 -10.00
C TYR A 660 36.76 -2.44 -10.17
N GLN A 661 35.75 -1.82 -10.73
CA GLN A 661 35.57 -0.36 -10.80
C GLN A 661 34.37 0.02 -9.95
N ILE A 662 34.43 1.20 -9.34
CA ILE A 662 33.41 1.73 -8.44
C ILE A 662 32.89 3.03 -9.01
N ARG A 663 31.56 3.18 -9.08
CA ARG A 663 30.90 4.43 -9.48
C ARG A 663 29.67 4.70 -8.64
N HIS A 664 29.20 5.94 -8.74
CA HIS A 664 27.96 6.40 -8.12
C HIS A 664 26.90 6.57 -9.20
N VAL A 665 25.67 6.15 -8.91
CA VAL A 665 24.50 6.38 -9.75
C VAL A 665 23.45 7.09 -8.89
N PRO A 666 23.23 8.40 -9.07
CA PRO A 666 22.19 9.11 -8.34
C PRO A 666 20.80 8.65 -8.80
N ALA A 667 19.86 8.58 -7.87
CA ALA A 667 18.45 8.32 -8.15
C ALA A 667 17.61 9.58 -7.89
N ALA A 668 16.39 9.60 -8.41
CA ALA A 668 15.45 10.69 -8.20
C ALA A 668 15.27 10.99 -6.70
N PHE A 669 15.39 12.27 -6.35
CA PHE A 669 15.06 12.77 -5.02
C PHE A 669 13.54 12.86 -4.89
N THR A 670 12.97 12.31 -3.83
CA THR A 670 11.52 12.20 -3.68
C THR A 670 11.03 12.94 -2.45
N ARG A 671 9.89 13.60 -2.57
CA ARG A 671 9.18 14.27 -1.46
C ARG A 671 7.69 14.38 -1.74
N VAL A 672 6.93 14.72 -0.71
CA VAL A 672 5.46 14.75 -0.77
C VAL A 672 4.91 16.13 -1.17
N TYR A 673 5.68 17.19 -0.94
CA TYR A 673 5.26 18.55 -1.31
C TYR A 673 6.23 19.21 -2.29
N TYR A 674 5.69 19.90 -3.30
CA TYR A 674 6.44 20.60 -4.35
C TYR A 674 7.10 21.90 -3.86
N ASN A 675 8.00 21.83 -2.88
CA ASN A 675 8.68 23.02 -2.33
C ASN A 675 10.03 23.26 -3.03
N TYR A 676 10.03 23.93 -4.18
CA TYR A 676 11.23 24.17 -5.02
C TYR A 676 12.23 25.15 -4.35
N LEU A 677 13.00 24.68 -3.36
CA LEU A 677 14.35 25.14 -2.97
C LEU A 677 14.65 26.67 -2.82
N ALA A 678 13.69 27.61 -2.78
CA ALA A 678 13.96 29.06 -2.83
C ALA A 678 13.07 30.04 -2.01
N GLY A 679 12.23 29.59 -1.07
CA GLY A 679 11.69 30.47 -0.01
C GLY A 679 10.24 30.99 -0.11
N GLY A 680 9.26 30.12 -0.39
CA GLY A 680 7.84 30.39 -0.08
C GLY A 680 6.85 29.61 -0.98
N PRO A 681 5.64 29.26 -0.51
CA PRO A 681 5.00 27.99 -0.87
C PRO A 681 4.16 28.03 -2.15
N ASP A 682 4.19 26.92 -2.90
CA ASP A 682 2.97 26.26 -3.39
C ASP A 682 2.99 24.85 -2.78
N ILE A 683 2.19 24.64 -1.73
CA ILE A 683 1.87 23.30 -1.24
C ILE A 683 0.61 22.88 -2.02
N PRO A 684 0.68 22.02 -3.04
CA PRO A 684 -0.53 21.55 -3.68
C PRO A 684 -1.41 20.83 -2.65
N ARG A 685 -2.72 21.06 -2.69
CA ARG A 685 -3.68 20.40 -1.77
C ARG A 685 -3.73 18.88 -1.97
N ASN A 686 -3.33 18.40 -3.14
CA ASN A 686 -3.07 17.00 -3.41
C ASN A 686 -1.61 16.72 -3.07
N GLY A 687 -1.35 15.93 -2.03
CA GLY A 687 0.00 15.53 -1.59
C GLY A 687 0.74 14.61 -2.56
N SER A 688 0.68 14.86 -3.87
CA SER A 688 1.33 14.01 -4.87
C SER A 688 2.83 13.84 -4.60
N ILE A 689 3.37 12.65 -4.85
CA ILE A 689 4.81 12.41 -4.76
C ILE A 689 5.50 13.10 -5.95
N TYR A 690 6.57 13.84 -5.66
CA TYR A 690 7.36 14.52 -6.69
C TYR A 690 8.77 13.93 -6.75
N PRO A 691 9.06 13.12 -7.78
CA PRO A 691 10.44 12.79 -8.13
C PRO A 691 11.11 14.02 -8.75
N LEU A 692 12.36 14.28 -8.37
CA LEU A 692 13.09 15.48 -8.78
C LEU A 692 14.52 15.16 -9.17
N GLU A 693 15.02 15.93 -10.13
CA GLU A 693 16.41 15.90 -10.59
C GLU A 693 17.34 16.64 -9.59
N ILE A 694 17.45 16.10 -8.37
CA ILE A 694 18.33 16.62 -7.31
C ILE A 694 19.26 15.49 -6.88
N ASP A 695 20.50 15.55 -7.36
CA ASP A 695 21.45 14.47 -7.13
C ASP A 695 22.16 14.60 -5.78
N ALA A 696 22.16 13.51 -5.01
CA ALA A 696 23.17 13.29 -3.99
C ALA A 696 24.55 13.11 -4.66
N SER A 697 25.64 13.29 -3.91
CA SER A 697 26.99 13.02 -4.39
C SER A 697 27.66 11.93 -3.58
N ALA A 698 28.65 11.24 -4.16
CA ALA A 698 29.46 10.26 -3.44
C ALA A 698 30.96 10.44 -3.69
N LYS A 699 31.76 10.23 -2.64
CA LYS A 699 33.22 10.15 -2.70
C LYS A 699 33.69 8.79 -2.21
N PHE A 700 34.58 8.16 -2.96
CA PHE A 700 35.11 6.84 -2.64
C PHE A 700 36.57 6.94 -2.22
N SER A 701 36.96 6.19 -1.18
CA SER A 701 38.37 6.05 -0.76
C SER A 701 39.27 5.44 -1.85
N ARG A 702 38.68 4.79 -2.85
CA ARG A 702 39.30 4.30 -4.08
C ARG A 702 38.24 4.13 -5.16
N SER A 703 38.62 4.30 -6.42
CA SER A 703 37.73 4.11 -7.58
C SER A 703 37.88 2.74 -8.26
N SER A 704 38.95 1.99 -7.94
CA SER A 704 39.18 0.65 -8.47
C SER A 704 40.01 -0.20 -7.52
N LEU A 705 39.93 -1.52 -7.72
CA LEU A 705 40.70 -2.51 -6.99
C LEU A 705 40.81 -3.80 -7.79
N ILE A 706 41.85 -4.57 -7.50
CA ILE A 706 42.14 -5.85 -8.14
C ILE A 706 42.15 -6.90 -7.04
N LEU A 707 41.38 -7.97 -7.22
CA LEU A 707 41.31 -9.09 -6.27
C LEU A 707 41.64 -10.39 -7.00
N GLU A 708 42.58 -11.15 -6.44
CA GLU A 708 42.79 -12.54 -6.83
C GLU A 708 41.60 -13.41 -6.38
N ALA A 709 41.53 -14.65 -6.87
CA ALA A 709 40.48 -15.59 -6.47
C ALA A 709 40.45 -15.79 -4.94
N GLY A 710 39.27 -15.70 -4.34
CA GLY A 710 39.03 -15.82 -2.90
C GLY A 710 39.41 -14.58 -2.07
N GLN A 711 39.94 -13.51 -2.67
CA GLN A 711 40.32 -12.31 -1.92
C GLN A 711 39.13 -11.37 -1.67
N SER A 712 39.19 -10.66 -0.55
CA SER A 712 38.28 -9.57 -0.20
C SER A 712 39.02 -8.27 0.00
N ALA A 713 38.39 -7.14 -0.33
CA ALA A 713 38.85 -5.82 0.07
C ALA A 713 37.69 -4.89 0.40
N THR A 714 37.94 -3.98 1.34
CA THR A 714 36.98 -2.96 1.77
C THR A 714 37.38 -1.58 1.26
N PHE A 715 36.39 -0.79 0.86
CA PHE A 715 36.51 0.63 0.58
C PHE A 715 35.42 1.40 1.31
N GLU A 716 35.68 2.69 1.58
CA GLU A 716 34.68 3.60 2.13
C GLU A 716 34.01 4.43 1.03
N ALA A 717 32.70 4.59 1.15
CA ALA A 717 31.84 5.48 0.36
C ALA A 717 31.24 6.55 1.28
N GLN A 718 31.59 7.82 1.05
CA GLN A 718 30.98 8.97 1.70
C GLN A 718 29.89 9.52 0.76
N ILE A 719 28.63 9.28 1.11
CA ILE A 719 27.48 9.83 0.39
C ILE A 719 27.12 11.16 1.05
N THR A 720 26.72 12.16 0.26
CA THR A 720 26.37 13.50 0.76
C THR A 720 25.11 13.99 0.05
N PRO A 721 24.00 14.22 0.79
CA PRO A 721 22.79 14.76 0.20
C PRO A 721 22.95 16.24 -0.16
N GLN A 722 22.07 16.75 -1.01
CA GLN A 722 21.83 18.19 -1.10
C GLN A 722 21.11 18.65 0.17
N GLU A 723 21.45 19.84 0.65
CA GLU A 723 20.74 20.44 1.79
C GLU A 723 19.29 20.72 1.42
N ASP A 724 18.35 20.18 2.21
CA ASP A 724 16.94 20.53 2.11
C ASP A 724 16.51 21.42 3.28
N LYS A 725 15.83 22.52 2.96
CA LYS A 725 15.35 23.51 3.93
C LYS A 725 13.93 23.23 4.42
N TRP A 726 13.28 22.19 3.89
CA TRP A 726 11.89 21.85 4.16
C TRP A 726 11.76 20.44 4.75
N PRO A 727 12.16 20.22 6.01
CA PRO A 727 12.16 18.89 6.63
C PRO A 727 10.76 18.27 6.69
N TYR A 728 9.71 19.09 6.78
CA TYR A 728 8.31 18.65 6.77
C TYR A 728 7.76 18.29 5.37
N SER A 729 8.56 18.42 4.31
CA SER A 729 8.24 17.81 3.01
C SER A 729 8.54 16.31 2.95
N MET A 730 9.05 15.77 4.07
CA MET A 730 9.47 14.38 4.26
C MET A 730 10.41 13.90 3.13
N PRO A 731 11.50 14.66 2.86
CA PRO A 731 12.41 14.39 1.75
C PRO A 731 13.17 13.08 1.91
N VAL A 732 13.34 12.35 0.80
CA VAL A 732 14.19 11.16 0.70
C VAL A 732 15.15 11.35 -0.46
N TYR A 733 16.45 11.27 -0.18
CA TYR A 733 17.48 11.15 -1.21
C TYR A 733 17.91 9.69 -1.35
N ALA A 734 18.24 9.31 -2.58
CA ALA A 734 18.41 7.92 -2.97
C ALA A 734 19.53 7.77 -4.01
N GLY A 735 19.94 6.53 -4.27
CA GLY A 735 20.84 6.18 -5.36
C GLY A 735 21.53 4.84 -5.13
N PHE A 736 22.56 4.58 -5.92
CA PHE A 736 23.31 3.34 -5.89
C PHE A 736 24.82 3.59 -5.83
N VAL A 737 25.52 2.77 -5.07
CA VAL A 737 26.96 2.53 -5.27
C VAL A 737 27.09 1.29 -6.15
N GLU A 738 27.64 1.46 -7.35
CA GLU A 738 27.83 0.34 -8.28
C GLU A 738 29.29 -0.13 -8.30
N VAL A 739 29.45 -1.45 -8.23
CA VAL A 739 30.72 -2.16 -8.39
C VAL A 739 30.61 -3.01 -9.65
N PHE A 740 31.53 -2.85 -10.60
CA PHE A 740 31.47 -3.61 -11.85
C PHE A 740 32.83 -4.18 -12.26
N SER A 741 32.80 -5.35 -12.89
CA SER A 741 33.97 -6.07 -13.41
C SER A 741 33.60 -6.72 -14.76
N GLY A 742 34.08 -6.15 -15.87
CA GLY A 742 33.69 -6.60 -17.21
C GLY A 742 32.21 -6.30 -17.47
N ASN A 743 31.41 -7.35 -17.67
CA ASN A 743 29.96 -7.26 -17.91
C ASN A 743 29.12 -7.48 -16.64
N GLU A 744 29.75 -7.80 -15.51
CA GLU A 744 29.05 -7.96 -14.24
C GLU A 744 28.96 -6.61 -13.54
N THR A 745 27.75 -6.25 -13.14
CA THR A 745 27.45 -5.05 -12.35
C THR A 745 26.73 -5.48 -11.08
N TYR A 746 27.17 -4.92 -9.96
CA TYR A 746 26.55 -5.09 -8.66
C TYR A 746 26.16 -3.73 -8.11
N SER A 747 24.89 -3.55 -7.76
CA SER A 747 24.29 -2.28 -7.34
C SER A 747 23.93 -2.35 -5.87
N ILE A 748 24.43 -1.41 -5.07
CA ILE A 748 24.12 -1.30 -3.65
C ILE A 748 23.19 -0.11 -3.48
N PRO A 749 21.87 -0.30 -3.32
CA PRO A 749 20.95 0.80 -3.10
C PRO A 749 21.24 1.47 -1.75
N TYR A 750 21.06 2.79 -1.72
CA TYR A 750 21.07 3.57 -0.48
C TYR A 750 19.87 4.50 -0.41
N ILE A 751 19.47 4.83 0.82
CA ILE A 751 18.46 5.86 1.12
C ILE A 751 18.91 6.72 2.30
N GLY A 752 18.38 7.93 2.38
CA GLY A 752 18.51 8.76 3.58
C GLY A 752 17.57 9.97 3.58
N VAL A 753 17.51 10.65 4.72
CA VAL A 753 16.80 11.92 4.88
C VAL A 753 17.85 13.02 5.11
N PRO A 754 17.81 14.15 4.36
CA PRO A 754 18.84 15.20 4.39
C PRO A 754 18.83 16.06 5.66
N THR A 755 18.14 15.64 6.71
CA THR A 755 17.93 16.39 7.97
C THR A 755 17.83 15.41 9.15
N SER A 756 18.05 15.89 10.37
CA SER A 756 17.82 15.12 11.61
C SER A 756 16.38 15.33 12.08
N ARG A 757 15.54 14.29 12.02
CA ARG A 757 14.12 14.38 12.42
C ARG A 757 13.99 14.60 13.93
N ALA A 758 14.92 14.07 14.72
CA ALA A 758 14.97 14.27 16.16
C ALA A 758 15.13 15.75 16.53
N GLU A 759 15.98 16.49 15.80
CA GLU A 759 16.23 17.92 16.01
C GLU A 759 15.07 18.81 15.53
N VAL A 760 14.47 18.49 14.39
CA VAL A 760 13.34 19.26 13.82
C VAL A 760 12.10 19.16 14.73
N GLY A 761 11.79 17.94 15.20
CA GLY A 761 10.61 17.64 16.00
C GLY A 761 9.31 17.48 15.19
N PRO A 762 8.32 16.75 15.72
CA PRO A 762 7.08 16.41 15.01
C PRO A 762 6.11 17.58 14.78
N ILE A 763 6.11 18.62 15.62
CA ILE A 763 5.17 19.75 15.56
C ILE A 763 5.65 20.79 14.55
N MET A 764 4.85 21.06 13.52
CA MET A 764 5.11 22.16 12.60
C MET A 764 4.84 23.51 13.26
N VAL A 765 5.87 24.36 13.29
CA VAL A 765 5.82 25.73 13.83
C VAL A 765 5.83 26.74 12.68
N ASN A 766 4.92 27.72 12.74
CA ASN A 766 4.77 28.76 11.71
C ASN A 766 4.49 28.21 10.31
N ALA A 767 3.99 26.99 10.20
CA ALA A 767 3.52 26.45 8.94
C ALA A 767 2.26 27.22 8.52
N THR A 768 2.36 27.90 7.38
CA THR A 768 1.21 28.37 6.62
C THR A 768 1.09 27.43 5.41
N PRO A 769 0.28 26.35 5.48
CA PRO A 769 -0.14 25.64 4.27
C PRO A 769 -0.97 26.59 3.37
N PRO A 770 -1.51 26.18 2.21
CA PRO A 770 -2.43 27.00 1.42
C PRO A 770 -3.80 27.00 2.11
N GLY A 771 -3.85 27.69 3.25
CA GLY A 771 -4.93 27.79 4.20
C GLY A 771 -4.52 28.77 5.30
N SER A 772 -5.41 29.68 5.68
CA SER A 772 -5.16 30.92 6.43
C SER A 772 -4.83 30.76 7.93
N LEU A 773 -4.43 29.57 8.39
CA LEU A 773 -4.20 29.25 9.82
C LEU A 773 -2.75 28.83 10.09
N SER A 774 -2.11 29.49 11.05
CA SER A 774 -0.82 29.14 11.65
C SER A 774 -0.93 27.96 12.61
N SER A 775 0.04 27.06 12.60
CA SER A 775 0.22 26.01 13.60
C SER A 775 1.48 26.24 14.45
N PRO A 776 1.47 25.87 15.75
CA PRO A 776 0.30 25.56 16.57
C PRO A 776 -0.39 26.84 17.11
N ALA A 777 -1.71 26.88 17.15
CA ALA A 777 -2.47 28.05 17.62
C ALA A 777 -3.86 27.70 18.17
N VAL A 778 -4.52 28.69 18.79
CA VAL A 778 -5.94 28.63 19.17
C VAL A 778 -6.70 29.68 18.39
N TYR A 779 -7.79 29.26 17.72
CA TYR A 779 -8.71 30.06 16.94
C TYR A 779 -10.06 30.22 17.65
N LYS A 780 -10.84 31.23 17.24
CA LYS A 780 -12.17 31.48 17.76
C LYS A 780 -13.19 31.14 16.69
N PHE A 781 -13.83 29.99 16.83
CA PHE A 781 -14.75 29.43 15.84
C PHE A 781 -16.22 29.66 16.23
N GLN A 782 -17.09 29.97 15.26
CA GLN A 782 -18.54 30.03 15.45
C GLN A 782 -19.21 29.17 14.38
N ILE A 783 -20.16 28.32 14.77
CA ILE A 783 -20.84 27.37 13.87
C ILE A 783 -21.64 28.11 12.81
N THR A 784 -22.27 29.23 13.18
CA THR A 784 -23.08 30.07 12.29
C THR A 784 -22.25 30.97 11.37
N ASN A 785 -20.92 31.06 11.55
CA ASN A 785 -20.01 31.81 10.69
C ASN A 785 -18.59 31.18 10.68
N PRO A 786 -18.35 30.14 9.87
CA PRO A 786 -17.05 29.49 9.78
C PRO A 786 -16.03 30.43 9.09
N GLY A 787 -15.26 31.19 9.88
CA GLY A 787 -14.21 32.07 9.34
C GLY A 787 -13.57 33.11 10.31
N GLY A 788 -13.89 33.08 11.61
CA GLY A 788 -13.36 34.06 12.58
C GLY A 788 -11.89 33.83 12.99
N GLN A 789 -11.06 34.88 12.94
CA GLN A 789 -9.71 34.88 13.54
C GLN A 789 -9.78 35.05 15.06
N ALA A 790 -8.97 34.32 15.83
CA ALA A 790 -8.74 34.63 17.25
C ALA A 790 -7.93 35.93 17.41
N THR A 791 -8.17 36.65 18.50
CA THR A 791 -7.80 38.07 18.63
C THR A 791 -6.74 38.37 19.69
N LYS A 792 -6.29 37.41 20.53
CA LYS A 792 -5.26 37.64 21.58
C LYS A 792 -4.38 36.40 21.89
N PRO A 793 -3.04 36.54 21.94
CA PRO A 793 -2.11 35.42 22.10
C PRO A 793 -1.87 34.93 23.54
N ASN A 794 -2.39 35.58 24.58
CA ASN A 794 -2.08 35.21 25.99
C ASN A 794 -3.28 34.68 26.79
N ILE A 795 -4.45 35.28 26.59
CA ILE A 795 -5.71 34.85 27.20
C ILE A 795 -6.90 35.26 26.31
N ASP A 796 -7.82 34.33 26.06
CA ASP A 796 -9.11 34.61 25.44
C ASP A 796 -10.25 34.00 26.28
N THR A 797 -11.43 34.61 26.22
CA THR A 797 -12.61 34.24 26.99
C THR A 797 -13.67 33.64 26.08
N TYR A 798 -14.21 32.51 26.51
CA TYR A 798 -15.22 31.71 25.81
C TYR A 798 -16.42 31.54 26.74
N ASN A 799 -17.58 32.02 26.29
CA ASN A 799 -18.84 31.87 27.01
C ASN A 799 -19.55 30.66 26.42
N LEU A 800 -19.69 29.60 27.22
CA LEU A 800 -20.30 28.34 26.80
C LEU A 800 -21.69 28.25 27.44
N THR A 801 -22.68 28.72 26.69
CA THR A 801 -24.10 28.75 27.06
C THR A 801 -24.88 27.55 26.53
N GLY A 802 -24.27 26.76 25.64
CA GLY A 802 -24.94 25.68 24.90
C GLY A 802 -25.64 26.18 23.64
N SER A 803 -25.34 27.42 23.21
CA SER A 803 -25.88 28.02 22.00
C SER A 803 -25.00 27.66 20.79
N PRO A 804 -25.58 27.36 19.61
CA PRO A 804 -24.82 27.23 18.36
C PRO A 804 -24.04 28.51 17.97
N ASP A 805 -24.41 29.67 18.52
CA ASP A 805 -23.72 30.95 18.30
C ASP A 805 -22.53 31.20 19.25
N ASP A 806 -22.32 30.32 20.24
CA ASP A 806 -21.20 30.42 21.15
C ASP A 806 -19.89 30.38 20.35
N ALA A 807 -18.98 31.28 20.70
CA ALA A 807 -17.63 31.22 20.17
C ALA A 807 -16.85 30.14 20.91
N LEU A 808 -16.29 29.19 20.15
CA LEU A 808 -15.58 28.02 20.65
C LEU A 808 -14.06 28.12 20.42
N PRO A 809 -13.22 27.61 21.33
CA PRO A 809 -11.78 27.56 21.13
C PRO A 809 -11.42 26.44 20.15
N LEU A 810 -11.07 26.75 18.91
CA LEU A 810 -10.55 25.77 17.96
C LEU A 810 -9.03 25.66 18.14
N ILE A 811 -8.56 24.56 18.71
CA ILE A 811 -7.11 24.27 18.76
C ILE A 811 -6.68 23.79 17.37
N TYR A 812 -5.65 24.38 16.80
CA TYR A 812 -5.10 23.98 15.51
C TYR A 812 -3.62 23.66 15.68
N ILE A 813 -3.28 22.39 15.53
CA ILE A 813 -1.92 21.88 15.62
C ILE A 813 -1.74 20.99 14.41
N SER A 814 -0.63 21.15 13.71
CA SER A 814 -0.24 20.31 12.59
C SER A 814 1.08 19.62 12.92
N THR A 815 1.11 18.31 12.79
CA THR A 815 2.33 17.51 12.86
C THR A 815 2.85 17.29 11.46
N GLY A 816 4.12 17.59 11.21
CA GLY A 816 4.75 17.47 9.89
C GLY A 816 5.74 16.33 9.77
N LEU A 817 6.07 15.69 10.89
CA LEU A 817 6.79 14.42 10.92
C LEU A 817 5.98 13.39 11.72
N PRO A 818 6.03 12.10 11.36
CA PRO A 818 5.34 11.05 12.09
C PRO A 818 5.75 10.99 13.57
N SER A 819 4.79 10.68 14.43
CA SER A 819 4.97 10.52 15.87
C SER A 819 4.12 9.35 16.35
N ARG A 820 4.73 8.35 16.99
CA ARG A 820 4.01 7.15 17.48
C ARG A 820 3.03 7.45 18.62
N LEU A 821 3.22 8.56 19.33
CA LEU A 821 2.30 9.00 20.38
C LEU A 821 2.06 10.51 20.31
N VAL A 822 0.80 10.92 20.34
CA VAL A 822 0.42 12.32 20.56
C VAL A 822 -0.65 12.43 21.63
N ARG A 823 -0.59 13.50 22.40
CA ARG A 823 -1.50 13.70 23.53
C ARG A 823 -1.85 15.18 23.67
N LEU A 824 -3.15 15.46 23.73
CA LEU A 824 -3.71 16.79 23.99
C LEU A 824 -4.57 16.76 25.25
N GLU A 825 -4.21 17.61 26.21
CA GLU A 825 -4.88 17.68 27.51
C GLU A 825 -5.04 19.12 28.00
N LEU A 826 -5.93 19.33 28.97
CA LEU A 826 -6.07 20.60 29.67
C LEU A 826 -5.35 20.56 31.01
N VAL A 827 -4.33 21.40 31.15
CA VAL A 827 -3.57 21.58 32.39
C VAL A 827 -3.97 22.87 33.09
N SER A 828 -3.49 23.04 34.32
CA SER A 828 -3.75 24.25 35.10
C SER A 828 -3.18 25.49 34.42
N ALA A 829 -3.92 26.60 34.43
CA ALA A 829 -3.47 27.84 33.80
C ALA A 829 -2.20 28.41 34.43
N ASN A 830 -1.94 28.09 35.70
CA ASN A 830 -0.74 28.43 36.45
C ASN A 830 0.29 27.28 36.55
N THR A 831 0.23 26.30 35.65
CA THR A 831 1.23 25.20 35.58
C THR A 831 2.66 25.74 35.54
N SER A 832 3.59 25.02 36.18
CA SER A 832 5.03 25.24 36.09
C SER A 832 5.68 24.49 34.92
N PHE A 833 4.91 23.79 34.10
CA PHE A 833 5.41 23.04 32.95
C PHE A 833 6.12 23.97 31.96
N VAL A 834 7.33 23.59 31.56
CA VAL A 834 8.14 24.31 30.58
C VAL A 834 8.04 23.58 29.23
N PRO A 835 7.28 24.11 28.25
CA PRO A 835 7.14 23.48 26.95
C PRO A 835 8.35 23.71 26.03
N SER A 836 8.43 22.94 24.95
CA SER A 836 9.32 23.24 23.82
C SER A 836 8.86 24.48 23.05
N ILE A 837 7.55 24.70 22.95
CA ILE A 837 6.93 25.78 22.20
C ILE A 837 5.88 26.48 23.08
N TYR A 838 6.06 27.77 23.32
CA TYR A 838 5.05 28.60 23.96
C TYR A 838 4.06 29.15 22.93
N GLY A 839 2.78 28.89 23.10
CA GLY A 839 1.69 29.51 22.32
C GLY A 839 1.28 30.90 22.82
N PHE A 840 2.07 31.50 23.71
CA PHE A 840 1.81 32.77 24.40
C PHE A 840 3.13 33.43 24.82
N ASP A 841 3.12 34.72 25.20
CA ASP A 841 4.29 35.34 25.82
C ASP A 841 4.36 34.99 27.32
N PRO A 842 5.35 34.21 27.80
CA PRO A 842 5.44 33.80 29.20
C PRO A 842 5.75 34.96 30.16
N ASN A 843 6.16 36.14 29.66
CA ASN A 843 6.49 37.29 30.50
C ASN A 843 5.27 38.14 30.89
N VAL A 844 4.10 37.87 30.29
CA VAL A 844 2.86 38.58 30.60
C VAL A 844 2.20 37.95 31.82
N ALA A 845 2.08 38.71 32.90
CA ALA A 845 1.34 38.29 34.08
C ALA A 845 -0.16 38.20 33.80
N ILE A 846 -0.79 37.09 34.21
CA ILE A 846 -2.22 36.84 34.09
C ILE A 846 -2.76 36.55 35.49
N ASP A 847 -3.85 37.23 35.85
CA ASP A 847 -4.62 36.90 37.06
C ASP A 847 -5.54 35.72 36.75
N TYR A 848 -5.17 34.55 37.27
CA TYR A 848 -5.80 33.27 36.95
C TYR A 848 -7.06 33.01 37.78
N ARG A 849 -8.11 32.50 37.12
CA ARG A 849 -9.34 32.00 37.74
C ARG A 849 -9.34 30.48 37.72
N LEU A 850 -8.69 29.85 38.69
CA LEU A 850 -8.61 28.39 38.68
C LEU A 850 -10.00 27.75 38.81
N PRO A 851 -10.27 26.69 38.02
CA PRO A 851 -11.55 26.00 38.08
C PRO A 851 -11.72 25.26 39.41
N ALA A 852 -12.96 25.14 39.88
CA ALA A 852 -13.31 24.48 41.14
C ALA A 852 -13.35 22.93 41.02
N ILE A 853 -12.38 22.36 40.32
CA ILE A 853 -12.16 20.91 40.17
C ILE A 853 -10.68 20.62 40.45
N ALA A 854 -10.38 19.47 41.04
CA ALA A 854 -9.00 19.07 41.30
C ALA A 854 -8.35 18.51 40.03
N THR A 855 -7.04 18.75 39.87
CA THR A 855 -6.23 18.04 38.87
C THR A 855 -5.99 16.60 39.29
N GLN A 856 -5.75 15.74 38.30
CA GLN A 856 -5.32 14.35 38.46
C GLN A 856 -3.80 14.25 38.26
N SER A 857 -3.20 13.08 38.54
CA SER A 857 -1.75 12.86 38.38
C SER A 857 -1.22 13.12 36.96
N GLY A 858 -2.11 13.06 35.96
CA GLY A 858 -1.85 13.34 34.54
C GLY A 858 -0.69 12.55 33.93
N TYR A 859 -0.43 12.80 32.64
CA TYR A 859 0.57 12.03 31.89
C TYR A 859 1.99 12.52 32.17
N LEU A 860 2.90 11.58 32.40
CA LEU A 860 4.30 11.84 32.78
C LEU A 860 4.45 12.75 34.02
N GLY A 861 3.49 12.67 34.94
CA GLY A 861 3.51 13.39 36.21
C GLY A 861 3.10 14.87 36.14
N GLU A 862 2.66 15.37 35.00
CA GLU A 862 2.12 16.74 34.88
C GLU A 862 0.64 16.77 35.30
N PRO A 863 0.25 17.53 36.34
CA PRO A 863 -1.14 17.57 36.80
C PRO A 863 -2.10 18.09 35.73
N SER A 864 -3.17 17.34 35.50
CA SER A 864 -4.09 17.56 34.38
C SER A 864 -5.55 17.54 34.81
N TYR A 865 -6.40 18.33 34.17
CA TYR A 865 -7.86 18.26 34.34
C TYR A 865 -8.49 17.16 33.47
N GLY A 866 -7.76 16.63 32.50
CA GLY A 866 -8.22 15.56 31.63
C GLY A 866 -7.78 15.73 30.18
N ILE A 867 -8.01 14.67 29.42
CA ILE A 867 -7.63 14.50 28.03
C ILE A 867 -8.74 15.06 27.14
N ILE A 868 -8.35 15.91 26.18
CA ILE A 868 -9.24 16.35 25.10
C ILE A 868 -9.22 15.29 23.98
N SER A 869 -8.01 14.86 23.63
CA SER A 869 -7.77 13.72 22.75
C SER A 869 -6.41 13.13 23.11
N ALA A 870 -6.41 11.83 23.40
CA ALA A 870 -5.20 11.04 23.41
C ALA A 870 -5.38 10.04 22.28
N SER A 871 -4.45 10.07 21.35
CA SER A 871 -4.34 9.03 20.35
C SER A 871 -2.91 8.52 20.44
N THR A 872 -2.76 7.26 20.81
CA THR A 872 -1.80 6.44 20.06
C THR A 872 -2.31 6.54 18.65
N ILE A 873 -1.68 7.38 17.82
CA ILE A 873 -2.26 7.64 16.51
C ILE A 873 -2.39 6.28 15.84
N ASP A 874 -3.60 5.99 15.34
CA ASP A 874 -3.86 4.77 14.58
C ASP A 874 -2.66 4.56 13.64
N PRO A 875 -1.92 3.43 13.75
CA PRO A 875 -0.63 3.21 13.09
C PRO A 875 -0.65 3.36 11.57
N VAL A 876 -1.81 3.62 10.96
CA VAL A 876 -1.96 3.95 9.54
C VAL A 876 -2.23 5.43 9.32
N SER A 877 -3.18 6.06 10.02
CA SER A 877 -3.65 7.43 9.64
C SER A 877 -2.63 8.59 9.76
N ALA A 878 -1.49 8.40 10.43
CA ALA A 878 -0.42 9.40 10.57
C ALA A 878 0.79 9.23 9.64
N ASN A 879 0.88 8.15 8.87
CA ASN A 879 2.09 7.86 8.11
C ASN A 879 2.05 8.43 6.68
N SER A 880 0.89 8.87 6.22
CA SER A 880 0.71 9.46 4.90
C SER A 880 0.71 10.98 5.11
N PRO A 881 1.76 11.67 4.67
CA PRO A 881 1.75 13.13 4.58
C PRO A 881 0.67 13.66 3.62
N ILE A 882 0.03 12.79 2.81
CA ILE A 882 -1.11 13.14 1.95
C ILE A 882 -2.41 13.17 2.75
N GLN A 883 -2.62 12.20 3.64
CA GLN A 883 -3.87 12.12 4.39
C GLN A 883 -3.94 13.04 5.60
N GLN A 884 -2.82 13.41 6.23
CA GLN A 884 -2.90 14.24 7.44
C GLN A 884 -1.73 15.23 7.62
N GLY A 885 -2.04 16.51 7.40
CA GLY A 885 -1.90 17.42 8.53
C GLY A 885 -2.96 16.98 9.54
N LEU A 886 -2.55 16.24 10.57
CA LEU A 886 -3.36 15.84 11.73
C LEU A 886 -3.95 17.10 12.34
N THR A 887 -4.99 17.63 11.71
CA THR A 887 -5.65 18.83 12.17
C THR A 887 -6.52 18.34 13.30
N PHE A 888 -6.03 18.47 14.51
CA PHE A 888 -6.82 18.26 15.70
C PHE A 888 -7.90 19.34 15.77
N ASN A 889 -8.95 19.24 14.95
CA ASN A 889 -10.16 20.08 15.00
C ASN A 889 -11.02 19.70 16.21
N LEU A 890 -10.40 19.62 17.37
CA LEU A 890 -11.06 19.27 18.60
C LEU A 890 -11.61 20.58 19.15
N PHE A 891 -12.92 20.54 19.48
CA PHE A 891 -13.74 21.58 20.13
C PHE A 891 -14.95 22.14 19.37
N VAL A 892 -15.45 21.49 18.31
CA VAL A 892 -16.70 21.98 17.66
C VAL A 892 -17.97 21.20 18.05
N SER A 893 -17.95 19.88 18.24
CA SER A 893 -19.18 19.12 18.55
C SER A 893 -19.45 18.88 20.04
N GLY A 894 -18.43 18.52 20.84
CA GLY A 894 -18.64 18.08 22.24
C GLY A 894 -18.97 19.17 23.26
N LEU A 895 -18.62 20.44 23.01
CA LEU A 895 -18.83 21.53 23.98
C LEU A 895 -20.23 22.13 23.96
N ILE A 896 -21.00 21.94 22.88
CA ILE A 896 -22.33 22.55 22.74
C ILE A 896 -23.34 21.85 23.65
N GLU A 897 -23.24 20.52 23.78
CA GLU A 897 -24.21 19.71 24.52
C GLU A 897 -23.75 19.37 25.95
N SER A 898 -22.47 19.06 26.17
CA SER A 898 -21.91 18.75 27.51
C SER A 898 -20.37 18.77 27.51
N PRO A 899 -19.72 19.81 28.06
CA PRO A 899 -18.27 19.96 27.97
C PRO A 899 -17.57 18.98 28.91
N THR A 900 -17.14 17.83 28.38
CA THR A 900 -16.46 16.80 29.16
C THR A 900 -15.07 16.50 28.61
N LEU A 901 -14.14 16.17 29.52
CA LEU A 901 -12.84 15.59 29.24
C LEU A 901 -12.85 14.11 29.61
N THR A 902 -11.81 13.39 29.22
CA THR A 902 -11.65 11.97 29.57
C THR A 902 -10.42 11.79 30.47
N SER A 903 -10.54 11.04 31.57
CA SER A 903 -9.37 10.63 32.37
C SER A 903 -8.59 9.51 31.68
N ASP A 904 -7.39 9.18 32.13
CA ASP A 904 -6.64 7.99 31.66
C ASP A 904 -7.43 6.67 31.82
N ASN A 905 -8.35 6.58 32.79
CA ASN A 905 -9.22 5.42 33.01
C ASN A 905 -10.55 5.50 32.26
N ASN A 906 -10.64 6.30 31.19
CA ASN A 906 -11.83 6.52 30.36
C ASN A 906 -13.06 7.10 31.10
N THR A 907 -12.87 7.63 32.30
CA THR A 907 -13.91 8.34 33.06
C THR A 907 -14.18 9.73 32.49
N SER A 908 -15.45 10.09 32.32
CA SER A 908 -15.86 11.43 31.88
C SER A 908 -15.72 12.46 33.02
N ILE A 909 -15.11 13.61 32.73
CA ILE A 909 -14.86 14.72 33.66
C ILE A 909 -15.56 15.96 33.12
N LYS A 910 -16.57 16.48 33.84
CA LYS A 910 -17.29 17.70 33.44
C LYS A 910 -16.43 18.94 33.66
N LEU A 911 -16.28 19.77 32.62
CA LEU A 911 -15.62 21.06 32.70
C LEU A 911 -16.49 22.07 33.47
N VAL A 912 -15.82 22.92 34.24
CA VAL A 912 -16.46 24.02 35.00
C VAL A 912 -15.88 25.36 34.57
N SER A 913 -16.51 26.45 34.99
CA SER A 913 -15.95 27.79 34.77
C SER A 913 -14.56 27.92 35.39
N GLY A 914 -13.61 28.46 34.63
CA GLY A 914 -12.22 28.66 35.06
C GLY A 914 -11.24 28.81 33.90
N ASP A 915 -9.97 28.95 34.24
CA ASP A 915 -8.85 29.15 33.33
C ASP A 915 -8.09 27.85 33.13
N TYR A 916 -7.90 27.46 31.87
CA TYR A 916 -7.22 26.24 31.46
C TYR A 916 -6.12 26.58 30.44
N ARG A 917 -5.14 25.68 30.29
CA ARG A 917 -4.20 25.72 29.15
C ARG A 917 -4.21 24.39 28.41
N PRO A 918 -4.25 24.39 27.07
CA PRO A 918 -4.02 23.17 26.33
C PRO A 918 -2.53 22.84 26.30
N LEU A 919 -2.20 21.62 26.69
CA LEU A 919 -0.86 21.05 26.57
C LEU A 919 -0.91 19.95 25.51
N PHE A 920 -0.21 20.16 24.41
CA PHE A 920 0.02 19.15 23.39
C PHE A 920 1.42 18.58 23.52
N ARG A 921 1.54 17.26 23.38
CA ARG A 921 2.81 16.53 23.41
C ARG A 921 2.83 15.55 22.27
N ALA A 922 3.90 15.58 21.48
CA ALA A 922 4.18 14.62 20.43
C ALA A 922 5.56 14.01 20.68
N LEU A 923 5.63 12.69 20.68
CA LEU A 923 6.87 11.96 20.90
C LEU A 923 7.80 12.15 19.71
N ARG A 924 9.07 12.43 19.96
CA ARG A 924 10.06 12.50 18.88
C ARG A 924 10.25 11.12 18.26
N TRP A 925 10.70 11.12 17.00
CA TRP A 925 10.92 9.95 16.17
C TRP A 925 11.52 8.73 16.93
N ASN A 926 12.58 8.93 17.70
CA ASN A 926 13.29 7.89 18.46
C ASN A 926 13.10 8.00 19.98
N GLY A 927 12.04 8.69 20.41
CA GLY A 927 11.82 9.01 21.82
C GLY A 927 11.31 7.82 22.65
N ASP A 928 11.74 7.76 23.91
CA ASP A 928 11.17 6.87 24.92
C ASP A 928 9.86 7.48 25.46
N GLU A 929 8.76 6.72 25.36
CA GLU A 929 7.44 7.13 25.86
C GLU A 929 7.44 7.50 27.34
N SER A 930 8.33 6.88 28.12
CA SER A 930 8.42 7.09 29.56
C SER A 930 9.27 8.31 29.94
N ASN A 931 9.99 8.89 28.97
CA ASN A 931 10.90 10.00 29.19
C ASN A 931 10.28 11.34 28.74
N PRO A 932 9.96 12.26 29.65
CA PRO A 932 9.38 13.57 29.29
C PRO A 932 10.24 14.41 28.36
N ALA A 933 11.57 14.25 28.39
CA ALA A 933 12.50 15.02 27.55
C ALA A 933 12.40 14.66 26.07
N ASP A 934 11.86 13.48 25.75
CA ASP A 934 11.77 12.98 24.39
C ASP A 934 10.52 13.47 23.65
N TYR A 935 9.68 14.28 24.30
CA TYR A 935 8.52 14.91 23.69
C TYR A 935 8.85 16.31 23.17
N GLN A 936 8.35 16.65 22.00
CA GLN A 936 8.11 18.05 21.65
C GLN A 936 6.75 18.45 22.21
N SER A 937 6.72 19.56 22.94
CA SER A 937 5.51 20.03 23.59
C SER A 937 5.13 21.45 23.18
N TRP A 938 3.83 21.69 23.07
CA TRP A 938 3.24 23.02 22.90
C TRP A 938 2.30 23.30 24.07
N LEU A 939 2.53 24.42 24.76
CA LEU A 939 1.61 24.93 25.79
C LEU A 939 0.89 26.15 25.22
N GLY A 940 -0.40 26.03 25.00
CA GLY A 940 -1.21 27.11 24.44
C GLY A 940 -1.55 28.22 25.42
N PRO A 941 -2.22 29.29 24.93
CA PRO A 941 -2.68 30.40 25.75
C PRO A 941 -3.73 29.99 26.77
N VAL A 942 -4.07 30.90 27.69
CA VAL A 942 -5.15 30.67 28.65
C VAL A 942 -6.50 30.69 27.95
N LEU A 943 -7.26 29.62 28.14
CA LEU A 943 -8.67 29.51 27.78
C LEU A 943 -9.50 29.81 29.02
N ARG A 944 -10.08 31.01 29.09
CA ARG A 944 -11.02 31.39 30.16
C ARG A 944 -12.41 30.94 29.78
N LEU A 945 -12.87 29.84 30.36
CA LEU A 945 -14.18 29.26 30.09
C LEU A 945 -15.19 29.78 31.12
N ASN A 946 -16.29 30.35 30.63
CA ASN A 946 -17.47 30.66 31.42
C ASN A 946 -18.57 29.67 31.04
N VAL A 947 -18.69 28.59 31.80
CA VAL A 947 -19.67 27.51 31.58
C VAL A 947 -20.91 27.81 32.41
N THR A 948 -22.06 28.03 31.77
CA THR A 948 -23.34 28.10 32.49
C THR A 948 -23.83 26.69 32.79
N SER A 949 -24.12 26.40 34.05
CA SER A 949 -24.75 25.15 34.45
C SER A 949 -26.16 25.07 33.84
N SER A 950 -26.36 24.18 32.87
CA SER A 950 -27.67 23.58 32.62
C SER A 950 -27.98 22.52 33.68
#